data_AF-A0A927F4A3-F1
#
_entry.id   AF-A0A927F4A3-F1
#
_cell.length_a   1.000
_cell.length_b   1.000
_cell.length_c   1.000
_cell.angle_alpha   90.00
_cell.angle_beta   90.00
_cell.angle_gamma   90.00
#
_symmetry.space_group_name_H-M   'P 1'
#
loop_
_entity.id
_entity.type
_entity.pdbx_description
1 polymer ?
#
loop_
_entity_poly.entity_id
_entity_poly.type
_entity_poly.pdbx_seq_one_letter_code
_entity_poly.pdbx_strand_id
1 'polypeptide(L)'
;MSALLPSRFCVALLLGWLAAVGGVTGLAVVEGASIWQVTLRYEAAGEWELLDAKVAPLAKEGSLSAGTRTTLARWEWIDAQGETLLDSEIRLPLQVSVPLAESGPSPVSWVTPPSGVLSARVWGPDDPEAVAGARLLMEASDGMTASSYSLSLPEERLALLSTDGTGPVGSYQLRDTGANAERLVFVLMGDGYLQEDIDSGLYREHAEATLAAFENVAPWDVLLNGTNVHVVEIVSAERGASKEDGPNGTMRDTYFQTAFHSGGIERLLVAEGNGVALARAAADEALGVGAWDQIVMMVNSSKYGGSGGSIAVHSMNVNGPRVSIHEVGHSYAGLADEYDYADGERWSGSRPGEANVDTDLENLKWADWLDGGVPVPTPDASEWNGRVGAFEGAKYKEFGVYRPQRHCMMRSISSPFCKVCVERHVQRYFELLGDELGYARRPLGETPVLVANVKSFSLALPEFSGNRVRWYLDGELLNGAEGTAFALSRGQLGGGTKTLSAEWSYDDSVVKKGALKTYSWEVLPFEGTVLGTPYWWLESFGFDARILGVDAVDHDRDGYTTAEEYLANTDPTNPASRIALLRFGSSDPEFGYSLLWALTPDRAFTLERSQDLANWLAVPGFEAIESPFAGGVSYEVPRDWLAYYYRLKVELGESGADATD
;
A
#
# COMPACT_ATOMS: atom_id res chain seq x y z
N MET A 1 -38.38 -29.08 37.02
CA MET A 1 -37.59 -30.28 36.67
C MET A 1 -37.38 -30.25 35.16
N SER A 2 -36.29 -29.63 34.70
CA SER A 2 -35.06 -30.32 34.19
C SER A 2 -35.31 -30.90 32.79
N ALA A 3 -35.06 -30.15 31.70
CA ALA A 3 -33.78 -29.99 30.99
C ALA A 3 -33.35 -31.24 30.19
N LEU A 4 -33.16 -31.10 28.87
CA LEU A 4 -31.91 -31.36 28.13
C LEU A 4 -32.10 -31.30 26.59
N LEU A 5 -31.13 -30.65 25.94
CA LEU A 5 -30.88 -30.55 24.48
C LEU A 5 -30.63 -31.94 23.82
N PRO A 6 -30.65 -32.04 22.48
CA PRO A 6 -29.35 -32.03 21.76
C PRO A 6 -29.31 -31.34 20.37
N SER A 7 -28.17 -30.69 20.13
CA SER A 7 -27.37 -30.53 18.90
C SER A 7 -28.00 -30.58 17.49
N ARG A 8 -27.75 -29.48 16.77
CA ARG A 8 -27.74 -29.32 15.30
C ARG A 8 -26.57 -30.10 14.67
N PHE A 9 -26.80 -30.79 13.55
CA PHE A 9 -25.77 -31.09 12.53
C PHE A 9 -26.44 -31.38 11.17
N CYS A 10 -25.88 -30.74 10.13
CA CYS A 10 -25.98 -31.00 8.68
C CYS A 10 -27.35 -31.02 7.97
N VAL A 11 -27.54 -30.09 7.02
CA VAL A 11 -27.67 -30.32 5.55
C VAL A 11 -28.20 -29.03 4.91
N ALA A 12 -27.36 -28.32 4.16
CA ALA A 12 -27.75 -27.48 3.02
C ALA A 12 -26.51 -27.10 2.19
N LEU A 13 -25.99 -28.09 1.46
CA LEU A 13 -25.23 -27.91 0.24
C LEU A 13 -26.24 -27.69 -0.91
N LEU A 14 -25.83 -26.90 -1.91
CA LEU A 14 -26.44 -26.64 -3.24
C LEU A 14 -27.39 -25.44 -3.36
N LEU A 15 -26.82 -24.34 -3.88
CA LEU A 15 -27.28 -23.43 -4.96
C LEU A 15 -26.52 -22.09 -4.78
N GLY A 16 -25.71 -21.57 -5.70
CA GLY A 16 -25.35 -22.01 -7.04
C GLY A 16 -24.19 -21.19 -7.59
N TRP A 17 -23.44 -21.85 -8.46
CA TRP A 17 -22.51 -21.27 -9.43
C TRP A 17 -23.19 -20.19 -10.28
N LEU A 18 -22.73 -18.94 -10.17
CA LEU A 18 -22.73 -17.92 -11.23
C LEU A 18 -22.03 -16.65 -10.71
N ALA A 19 -20.69 -16.66 -10.71
CA ALA A 19 -19.85 -15.45 -10.69
C ALA A 19 -18.43 -15.81 -11.17
N ALA A 20 -18.33 -16.21 -12.44
CA ALA A 20 -17.10 -16.01 -13.19
C ALA A 20 -17.27 -14.71 -13.96
N VAL A 21 -16.19 -13.93 -14.05
CA VAL A 21 -16.05 -12.58 -14.63
C VAL A 21 -16.28 -11.43 -13.65
N GLY A 22 -15.17 -10.83 -13.18
CA GLY A 22 -15.14 -9.47 -12.64
C GLY A 22 -14.52 -9.33 -11.24
N GLY A 23 -13.44 -8.55 -11.14
CA GLY A 23 -13.01 -7.87 -9.92
C GLY A 23 -12.35 -8.74 -8.85
N VAL A 24 -11.06 -8.50 -8.60
CA VAL A 24 -10.47 -8.82 -7.29
C VAL A 24 -11.12 -7.87 -6.29
N THR A 25 -12.10 -8.35 -5.54
CA THR A 25 -12.73 -7.61 -4.44
C THR A 25 -12.18 -8.11 -3.11
N GLY A 26 -11.58 -7.18 -2.35
CA GLY A 26 -11.49 -7.10 -0.88
C GLY A 26 -11.28 -8.38 -0.08
N LEU A 27 -10.15 -8.46 0.62
CA LEU A 27 -10.02 -9.29 1.82
C LEU A 27 -11.01 -8.74 2.86
N ALA A 28 -12.04 -9.50 3.23
CA ALA A 28 -12.92 -9.13 4.33
C ALA A 28 -12.11 -9.08 5.64
N VAL A 29 -12.23 -7.98 6.39
CA VAL A 29 -11.65 -7.85 7.75
C VAL A 29 -12.28 -8.90 8.65
N VAL A 30 -11.48 -9.81 9.20
CA VAL A 30 -11.89 -10.73 10.24
C VAL A 30 -11.63 -10.05 11.59
N GLU A 31 -12.68 -9.83 12.37
CA GLU A 31 -12.59 -9.21 13.70
C GLU A 31 -11.67 -10.07 14.61
N GLY A 32 -10.61 -9.47 15.17
CA GLY A 32 -9.62 -10.19 16.00
C GLY A 32 -8.45 -10.84 15.25
N ALA A 33 -8.20 -10.46 13.98
CA ALA A 33 -7.11 -11.01 13.17
C ALA A 33 -6.19 -9.91 12.59
N SER A 34 -4.88 -10.20 12.62
CA SER A 34 -3.82 -9.38 12.06
C SER A 34 -3.19 -10.07 10.85
N ILE A 35 -2.56 -9.29 9.96
CA ILE A 35 -1.78 -9.87 8.87
C ILE A 35 -0.42 -10.29 9.42
N TRP A 36 -0.07 -11.56 9.26
CA TRP A 36 1.23 -12.11 9.58
C TRP A 36 2.04 -12.34 8.32
N GLN A 37 3.34 -12.11 8.40
CA GLN A 37 4.28 -12.64 7.43
C GLN A 37 4.84 -13.95 7.94
N VAL A 38 4.87 -14.95 7.05
CA VAL A 38 5.54 -16.23 7.28
C VAL A 38 6.59 -16.47 6.20
N THR A 39 7.79 -16.88 6.61
CA THR A 39 8.86 -17.29 5.70
C THR A 39 9.05 -18.80 5.82
N LEU A 40 8.91 -19.50 4.71
CA LEU A 40 8.94 -20.95 4.64
C LEU A 40 10.12 -21.43 3.81
N ARG A 41 10.85 -22.43 4.30
CA ARG A 41 11.75 -23.25 3.50
C ARG A 41 11.07 -24.56 3.12
N TYR A 42 11.28 -25.01 1.89
CA TYR A 42 10.84 -26.32 1.43
C TYR A 42 11.98 -27.08 0.75
N GLU A 43 11.96 -28.41 0.86
CA GLU A 43 12.93 -29.34 0.25
C GLU A 43 12.22 -30.41 -0.59
N ALA A 44 12.95 -31.08 -1.49
CA ALA A 44 12.43 -32.00 -2.52
C ALA A 44 11.71 -33.23 -1.93
N ALA A 45 11.92 -33.50 -0.65
CA ALA A 45 11.29 -34.57 0.10
C ALA A 45 9.94 -34.16 0.73
N GLY A 46 9.43 -32.95 0.46
CA GLY A 46 8.21 -32.44 1.08
C GLY A 46 8.41 -32.00 2.53
N GLU A 47 9.63 -31.72 2.95
CA GLU A 47 9.88 -31.11 4.26
C GLU A 47 9.65 -29.61 4.15
N TRP A 48 8.84 -29.08 5.07
CA TRP A 48 8.52 -27.66 5.20
C TRP A 48 8.98 -27.18 6.56
N GLU A 49 9.55 -25.98 6.60
CA GLU A 49 10.01 -25.35 7.84
C GLU A 49 9.61 -23.88 7.86
N LEU A 50 9.08 -23.43 8.99
CA LEU A 50 8.77 -22.04 9.25
C LEU A 50 10.00 -21.34 9.84
N LEU A 51 10.64 -20.51 9.01
CA LEU A 51 11.87 -19.81 9.35
C LEU A 51 11.62 -18.47 10.06
N ASP A 52 10.48 -17.83 9.81
CA ASP A 52 10.07 -16.59 10.49
C ASP A 52 8.56 -16.47 10.48
N ALA A 53 8.00 -15.90 11.54
CA ALA A 53 6.58 -15.56 11.67
C ALA A 53 6.42 -14.31 12.54
N LYS A 54 5.92 -13.22 11.94
CA LYS A 54 5.74 -11.95 12.65
C LYS A 54 4.47 -11.23 12.18
N VAL A 55 3.82 -10.54 13.12
CA VAL A 55 2.73 -9.60 12.80
C VAL A 55 3.31 -8.50 11.91
N ALA A 56 2.79 -8.37 10.70
CA ALA A 56 3.20 -7.37 9.74
C ALA A 56 2.48 -6.04 10.02
N PRO A 57 3.15 -4.89 9.88
CA PRO A 57 2.44 -3.62 9.84
C PRO A 57 1.42 -3.62 8.68
N LEU A 58 0.24 -3.04 8.90
CA LEU A 58 -0.73 -2.79 7.84
C LEU A 58 -0.13 -1.82 6.81
N ALA A 59 0.49 -2.35 5.75
CA ALA A 59 1.03 -1.59 4.64
C ALA A 59 0.87 -2.37 3.32
N LYS A 60 0.47 -1.62 2.27
CA LYS A 60 0.28 -1.94 0.85
C LYS A 60 -0.15 -3.37 0.56
N GLU A 61 -1.38 -3.53 0.09
CA GLU A 61 -1.86 -4.81 -0.43
C GLU A 61 -0.88 -5.32 -1.48
N GLY A 62 -0.20 -6.43 -1.19
CA GLY A 62 0.72 -7.05 -2.13
C GLY A 62 -0.08 -7.56 -3.32
N SER A 63 -0.09 -6.81 -4.43
CA SER A 63 -0.60 -7.35 -5.69
C SER A 63 0.39 -8.40 -6.19
N LEU A 64 0.05 -9.69 -6.06
CA LEU A 64 0.73 -10.73 -6.82
C LEU A 64 0.54 -10.44 -8.31
N SER A 65 1.62 -10.39 -9.08
CA SER A 65 1.59 -10.12 -10.52
C SER A 65 0.67 -11.10 -11.26
N ALA A 66 -0.20 -10.58 -12.13
CA ALA A 66 -1.01 -11.39 -13.04
C ALA A 66 -0.12 -12.27 -13.93
N GLY A 67 -0.16 -13.59 -13.72
CA GLY A 67 0.63 -14.57 -14.49
C GLY A 67 1.32 -15.65 -13.66
N THR A 68 1.46 -15.45 -12.34
CA THR A 68 1.99 -16.49 -11.45
C THR A 68 0.93 -17.57 -11.24
N ARG A 69 1.18 -18.81 -11.69
CA ARG A 69 0.33 -19.96 -11.31
C ARG A 69 0.50 -20.18 -9.80
N THR A 70 -0.58 -19.99 -9.04
CA THR A 70 -0.59 -20.17 -7.58
C THR A 70 -1.30 -21.47 -7.20
N THR A 71 -0.77 -22.19 -6.22
CA THR A 71 -1.48 -23.28 -5.54
C THR A 71 -2.30 -22.70 -4.39
N LEU A 72 -3.57 -23.08 -4.30
CA LEU A 72 -4.41 -22.79 -3.14
C LEU A 72 -4.05 -23.80 -2.04
N ALA A 73 -3.73 -23.30 -0.84
CA ALA A 73 -3.47 -24.10 0.34
C ALA A 73 -4.22 -23.48 1.53
N ARG A 74 -4.40 -24.25 2.61
CA ARG A 74 -4.94 -23.77 3.88
C ARG A 74 -3.83 -23.63 4.91
N TRP A 75 -3.95 -22.60 5.73
CA TRP A 75 -3.00 -22.22 6.76
C TRP A 75 -3.72 -22.10 8.10
N GLU A 76 -3.37 -22.97 9.04
CA GLU A 76 -3.96 -23.00 10.39
C GLU A 76 -2.91 -22.58 11.42
N TRP A 77 -3.17 -21.52 12.18
CA TRP A 77 -2.39 -21.18 13.37
C TRP A 77 -2.79 -22.05 14.54
N ILE A 78 -1.80 -22.51 15.33
CA ILE A 78 -2.04 -23.40 16.46
C ILE A 78 -1.42 -22.87 17.75
N ASP A 79 -2.08 -23.15 18.88
CA ASP A 79 -1.56 -22.88 20.21
C ASP A 79 -0.60 -23.98 20.71
N ALA A 80 -0.09 -23.82 21.93
CA ALA A 80 0.83 -24.77 22.56
C ALA A 80 0.19 -26.15 22.84
N GLN A 81 -1.14 -26.26 22.80
CA GLN A 81 -1.89 -27.51 22.94
C GLN A 81 -2.20 -28.14 21.58
N GLY A 82 -1.91 -27.45 20.47
CA GLY A 82 -2.17 -27.89 19.11
C GLY A 82 -3.59 -27.62 18.62
N GLU A 83 -4.36 -26.78 19.33
CA GLU A 83 -5.70 -26.35 18.92
C GLU A 83 -5.61 -25.20 17.91
N THR A 84 -6.52 -25.18 16.94
CA THR A 84 -6.55 -24.16 15.89
C THR A 84 -7.02 -22.82 16.45
N LEU A 85 -6.17 -21.81 16.38
CA LEU A 85 -6.45 -20.42 16.75
C LEU A 85 -7.15 -19.66 15.62
N LEU A 86 -6.66 -19.85 14.39
CA LEU A 86 -7.19 -19.19 13.19
C LEU A 86 -6.86 -20.02 11.95
N ASP A 87 -7.79 -20.09 11.00
CA ASP A 87 -7.63 -20.78 9.72
C ASP A 87 -7.87 -19.82 8.56
N SER A 88 -7.05 -19.92 7.51
CA SER A 88 -7.12 -19.05 6.34
C SER A 88 -6.69 -19.75 5.05
N GLU A 89 -7.21 -19.30 3.92
CA GLU A 89 -6.69 -19.70 2.61
C GLU A 89 -5.47 -18.86 2.23
N ILE A 90 -4.42 -19.53 1.76
CA ILE A 90 -3.18 -18.93 1.27
C ILE A 90 -2.92 -19.35 -0.18
N ARG A 91 -2.36 -18.44 -0.98
CA ARG A 91 -1.87 -18.72 -2.32
C ARG A 91 -0.35 -18.80 -2.31
N LEU A 92 0.20 -19.97 -2.64
CA LEU A 92 1.63 -20.20 -2.75
C LEU A 92 2.08 -20.16 -4.23
N PRO A 93 3.21 -19.53 -4.57
CA PRO A 93 3.71 -19.45 -5.95
C PRO A 93 4.40 -20.76 -6.40
N LEU A 94 3.71 -21.89 -6.29
CA LEU A 94 4.22 -23.22 -6.63
C LEU A 94 3.50 -23.78 -7.87
N GLN A 95 4.21 -24.54 -8.72
CA GLN A 95 3.60 -25.25 -9.86
C GLN A 95 3.14 -26.65 -9.44
N VAL A 96 1.87 -26.97 -9.68
CA VAL A 96 1.33 -28.35 -9.59
C VAL A 96 1.12 -28.88 -10.99
N SER A 97 1.71 -30.03 -11.31
CA SER A 97 1.45 -30.76 -12.54
C SER A 97 1.01 -32.17 -12.17
N VAL A 98 -0.23 -32.53 -12.48
CA VAL A 98 -0.75 -33.89 -12.26
C VAL A 98 -0.57 -34.66 -13.56
N PRO A 99 0.32 -35.68 -13.64
CA PRO A 99 0.32 -36.56 -14.80
C PRO A 99 -1.00 -37.35 -14.81
N LEU A 100 -1.72 -37.31 -15.92
CA LEU A 100 -2.87 -38.19 -16.15
C LEU A 100 -2.35 -39.62 -16.30
N ALA A 101 -2.53 -40.46 -15.27
CA ALA A 101 -2.38 -41.90 -15.44
C ALA A 101 -3.67 -42.48 -16.05
N GLU A 102 -3.53 -43.28 -17.12
CA GLU A 102 -4.66 -43.93 -17.80
C GLU A 102 -5.36 -45.02 -16.95
N SER A 103 -4.83 -45.38 -15.77
CA SER A 103 -5.54 -46.21 -14.78
C SER A 103 -4.88 -46.22 -13.40
N GLY A 104 -5.51 -45.60 -12.39
CA GLY A 104 -5.14 -45.65 -10.96
C GLY A 104 -4.96 -44.28 -10.30
N PRO A 105 -5.09 -44.16 -8.95
CA PRO A 105 -4.76 -42.92 -8.25
C PRO A 105 -3.27 -42.63 -8.45
N SER A 106 -2.98 -41.53 -9.13
CA SER A 106 -1.60 -41.09 -9.38
C SER A 106 -1.05 -40.45 -8.11
N PRO A 107 0.18 -40.76 -7.67
CA PRO A 107 0.85 -39.93 -6.68
C PRO A 107 1.00 -38.51 -7.25
N VAL A 108 0.59 -37.51 -6.48
CA VAL A 108 0.81 -36.10 -6.83
C VAL A 108 2.33 -35.88 -6.83
N SER A 109 2.91 -35.63 -8.01
CA SER A 109 4.32 -35.25 -8.13
C SER A 109 4.43 -33.73 -8.26
N TRP A 110 5.04 -33.09 -7.28
CA TRP A 110 5.29 -31.66 -7.27
C TRP A 110 6.43 -31.33 -8.25
N VAL A 111 6.25 -30.32 -9.10
CA VAL A 111 7.33 -29.79 -9.95
C VAL A 111 7.78 -28.47 -9.34
N THR A 112 8.56 -28.57 -8.27
CA THR A 112 9.26 -27.45 -7.67
C THR A 112 10.76 -27.56 -7.98
N PRO A 113 11.54 -26.47 -7.85
CA PRO A 113 12.96 -26.61 -7.57
C PRO A 113 13.17 -27.61 -6.42
N PRO A 114 14.31 -28.33 -6.36
CA PRO A 114 14.59 -29.30 -5.32
C PRO A 114 14.55 -28.71 -3.90
N SER A 115 14.69 -27.40 -3.76
CA SER A 115 14.44 -26.69 -2.52
C SER A 115 14.26 -25.20 -2.81
N GLY A 116 13.70 -24.47 -1.84
CA GLY A 116 13.56 -23.03 -1.95
C GLY A 116 13.04 -22.38 -0.68
N VAL A 117 13.11 -21.06 -0.64
CA VAL A 117 12.50 -20.24 0.40
C VAL A 117 11.43 -19.35 -0.22
N LEU A 118 10.27 -19.27 0.42
CA LEU A 118 9.18 -18.39 0.04
C LEU A 118 8.69 -17.59 1.24
N SER A 119 8.26 -16.36 1.02
CA SER A 119 7.57 -15.57 2.03
C SER A 119 6.13 -15.33 1.58
N ALA A 120 5.20 -15.43 2.52
CA ALA A 120 3.78 -15.23 2.27
C ALA A 120 3.14 -14.39 3.37
N ARG A 121 2.06 -13.69 3.03
CA ARG A 121 1.18 -13.04 4.00
C ARG A 121 -0.02 -13.93 4.28
N VAL A 122 -0.31 -14.15 5.55
CA VAL A 122 -1.43 -14.97 6.03
C VAL A 122 -2.18 -14.19 7.10
N TRP A 123 -3.49 -14.40 7.21
CA TRP A 123 -4.21 -13.92 8.39
C TRP A 123 -3.77 -14.74 9.60
N GLY A 124 -3.60 -14.11 10.75
CA GLY A 124 -3.26 -14.77 11.99
C GLY A 124 -3.83 -14.03 13.22
N PRO A 125 -3.73 -14.63 14.40
CA PRO A 125 -4.28 -14.05 15.63
C PRO A 125 -3.67 -12.69 15.96
N ASP A 126 -4.44 -11.78 16.56
CA ASP A 126 -3.94 -10.47 17.03
C ASP A 126 -2.96 -10.58 18.19
N ASP A 127 -3.07 -11.63 19.01
CA ASP A 127 -2.15 -11.92 20.10
C ASP A 127 -1.03 -12.87 19.61
N PRO A 128 0.18 -12.35 19.32
CA PRO A 128 1.28 -13.18 18.86
C PRO A 128 1.84 -14.11 19.95
N GLU A 129 1.60 -13.85 21.24
CA GLU A 129 2.10 -14.71 22.32
C GLU A 129 1.25 -15.99 22.47
N ALA A 130 0.02 -15.99 21.95
CA ALA A 130 -0.84 -17.17 21.96
C ALA A 130 -0.43 -18.23 20.93
N VAL A 131 0.37 -17.86 19.92
CA VAL A 131 0.76 -18.73 18.81
C VAL A 131 1.97 -19.59 19.20
N ALA A 132 1.88 -20.91 19.00
CA ALA A 132 3.01 -21.83 19.18
C ALA A 132 3.54 -22.44 17.86
N GLY A 133 2.74 -22.39 16.79
CA GLY A 133 3.10 -22.92 15.49
C GLY A 133 2.02 -22.71 14.44
N ALA A 134 2.18 -23.37 13.29
CA ALA A 134 1.20 -23.39 12.23
C ALA A 134 1.10 -24.78 11.57
N ARG A 135 0.01 -25.04 10.83
CA ARG A 135 -0.14 -26.18 9.94
C ARG A 135 -0.42 -25.69 8.53
N LEU A 136 0.35 -26.21 7.58
CA LEU A 136 0.14 -26.00 6.15
C LEU A 136 -0.57 -27.23 5.57
N LEU A 137 -1.77 -27.03 5.05
CA LEU A 137 -2.56 -28.07 4.39
C LEU A 137 -2.63 -27.82 2.88
N MET A 138 -2.16 -28.79 2.10
CA MET A 138 -2.22 -28.72 0.64
C MET A 138 -3.29 -29.67 0.11
N GLU A 139 -4.21 -29.12 -0.68
CA GLU A 139 -5.32 -29.86 -1.28
C GLU A 139 -5.02 -30.24 -2.74
N ALA A 140 -5.37 -31.47 -3.11
CA ALA A 140 -5.37 -31.88 -4.50
C ALA A 140 -6.57 -31.25 -5.24
N SER A 141 -6.48 -31.18 -6.57
CA SER A 141 -7.49 -30.56 -7.44
C SER A 141 -8.90 -31.20 -7.37
N ASP A 142 -9.04 -32.34 -6.69
CA ASP A 142 -10.30 -33.05 -6.47
C ASP A 142 -10.94 -32.78 -5.09
N GLY A 143 -10.36 -31.87 -4.30
CA GLY A 143 -10.89 -31.47 -2.98
C GLY A 143 -10.52 -32.43 -1.84
N MET A 144 -9.59 -33.36 -2.05
CA MET A 144 -8.99 -34.14 -0.96
C MET A 144 -7.68 -33.51 -0.49
N THR A 145 -7.50 -33.36 0.83
CA THR A 145 -6.20 -32.96 1.42
C THR A 145 -5.16 -34.04 1.11
N ALA A 146 -4.15 -33.68 0.31
CA ALA A 146 -3.12 -34.62 -0.13
C ALA A 146 -1.95 -34.68 0.86
N SER A 147 -1.67 -33.60 1.60
CA SER A 147 -0.58 -33.53 2.58
C SER A 147 -0.83 -32.44 3.63
N SER A 148 -0.40 -32.69 4.87
CA SER A 148 -0.46 -31.76 6.00
C SER A 148 0.92 -31.70 6.66
N TYR A 149 1.40 -30.49 6.92
CA TYR A 149 2.72 -30.23 7.51
C TYR A 149 2.57 -29.39 8.77
N SER A 150 3.07 -29.90 9.90
CA SER A 150 3.13 -29.14 11.16
C SER A 150 4.45 -28.36 11.22
N LEU A 151 4.34 -27.06 11.47
CA LEU A 151 5.45 -26.12 11.49
C LEU A 151 5.54 -25.51 12.89
N SER A 152 6.67 -25.66 13.55
CA SER A 152 6.93 -24.99 14.83
C SER A 152 7.35 -23.55 14.59
N LEU A 153 6.97 -22.63 15.47
CA LEU A 153 7.61 -21.31 15.50
C LEU A 153 9.11 -21.48 15.80
N PRO A 154 10.00 -20.77 15.09
CA PRO A 154 11.42 -20.84 15.36
C PRO A 154 11.72 -20.23 16.74
N GLU A 155 12.60 -20.86 17.54
CA GLU A 155 13.03 -20.33 18.85
C GLU A 155 13.72 -18.95 18.72
N GLU A 156 14.29 -18.67 17.55
CA GLU A 156 14.88 -17.38 17.16
C GLU A 156 14.30 -16.96 15.80
N ARG A 157 13.63 -15.80 15.74
CA ARG A 157 13.23 -15.17 14.45
C ARG A 157 14.48 -15.04 13.61
N LEU A 158 14.44 -15.41 12.31
CA LEU A 158 15.58 -15.26 11.39
C LEU A 158 16.24 -13.89 11.59
N ALA A 159 17.31 -13.87 12.37
CA ALA A 159 18.31 -12.87 12.28
C ALA A 159 19.17 -13.34 11.12
N LEU A 160 19.16 -12.60 10.02
CA LEU A 160 20.21 -12.74 9.00
C LEU A 160 21.50 -12.12 9.57
N LEU A 161 21.92 -12.59 10.73
CA LEU A 161 23.21 -12.26 11.32
C LEU A 161 24.22 -13.22 10.71
N SER A 162 24.96 -12.68 9.74
CA SER A 162 26.33 -13.03 9.34
C SER A 162 26.99 -14.03 10.30
N THR A 163 27.22 -15.27 9.86
CA THR A 163 28.09 -16.20 10.58
C THR A 163 29.57 -16.04 10.21
N ASP A 164 29.89 -15.37 9.10
CA ASP A 164 31.25 -15.35 8.53
C ASP A 164 31.71 -14.00 7.96
N GLY A 165 31.05 -12.88 8.29
CA GLY A 165 31.42 -11.53 7.81
C GLY A 165 30.91 -11.20 6.40
N THR A 166 29.94 -11.96 5.89
CA THR A 166 29.21 -11.71 4.63
C THR A 166 27.72 -11.50 4.91
N GLY A 167 27.02 -10.85 3.99
CA GLY A 167 25.60 -10.52 4.08
C GLY A 167 25.32 -9.04 4.38
N PRO A 168 24.09 -8.71 4.83
CA PRO A 168 23.71 -7.35 5.15
C PRO A 168 24.54 -6.79 6.30
N VAL A 169 25.12 -5.61 6.10
CA VAL A 169 25.94 -4.92 7.11
C VAL A 169 25.41 -3.54 7.47
N GLY A 170 24.51 -2.99 6.67
CA GLY A 170 23.93 -1.67 6.90
C GLY A 170 22.81 -1.37 5.92
N SER A 171 22.04 -0.32 6.22
CA SER A 171 21.12 0.27 5.27
C SER A 171 20.98 1.77 5.52
N TYR A 172 20.64 2.52 4.47
CA TYR A 172 20.37 3.94 4.55
C TYR A 172 19.41 4.37 3.44
N GLN A 173 18.76 5.52 3.63
CA GLN A 173 17.88 6.10 2.63
C GLN A 173 18.69 7.06 1.75
N LEU A 174 18.78 6.73 0.45
CA LEU A 174 19.43 7.56 -0.56
C LEU A 174 18.51 8.68 -1.07
N ARG A 175 17.20 8.42 -1.08
CA ARG A 175 16.16 9.40 -1.45
C ARG A 175 14.96 9.29 -0.52
N ASP A 176 14.58 10.42 0.08
CA ASP A 176 13.41 10.55 0.95
C ASP A 176 12.42 11.58 0.38
N THR A 177 11.20 11.13 0.13
CA THR A 177 10.08 11.90 -0.40
C THR A 177 8.86 11.84 0.53
N GLY A 178 8.99 11.22 1.71
CA GLY A 178 7.90 11.02 2.69
C GLY A 178 7.85 9.61 3.26
N ALA A 179 6.79 9.28 4.00
CA ALA A 179 6.66 7.96 4.62
C ALA A 179 6.56 6.82 3.57
N ASN A 180 7.30 5.73 3.77
CA ASN A 180 7.31 4.55 2.86
C ASN A 180 5.91 4.00 2.54
N ALA A 181 4.97 4.08 3.50
CA ALA A 181 3.60 3.62 3.32
C ALA A 181 2.84 4.40 2.22
N GLU A 182 3.27 5.61 1.90
CA GLU A 182 2.60 6.53 0.98
C GLU A 182 3.43 6.83 -0.29
N ARG A 183 4.56 6.16 -0.49
CA ARG A 183 5.50 6.41 -1.59
C ARG A 183 5.85 5.12 -2.28
N LEU A 184 6.15 5.14 -3.58
CA LEU A 184 6.81 3.99 -4.20
C LEU A 184 8.18 3.78 -3.51
N VAL A 185 8.59 2.56 -3.23
CA VAL A 185 9.82 2.28 -2.51
C VAL A 185 10.73 1.34 -3.30
N PHE A 186 11.88 1.86 -3.71
CA PHE A 186 12.94 1.11 -4.36
C PHE A 186 14.01 0.72 -3.35
N VAL A 187 14.52 -0.50 -3.47
CA VAL A 187 15.67 -0.98 -2.69
C VAL A 187 16.82 -1.28 -3.65
N LEU A 188 17.89 -0.50 -3.55
CA LEU A 188 19.16 -0.79 -4.20
C LEU A 188 19.97 -1.69 -3.28
N MET A 189 20.48 -2.78 -3.81
CA MET A 189 21.43 -3.65 -3.12
C MET A 189 22.43 -4.22 -4.12
N GLY A 190 23.50 -4.84 -3.67
CA GLY A 190 24.58 -5.24 -4.55
C GLY A 190 25.15 -6.60 -4.20
N ASP A 191 25.76 -7.24 -5.19
CA ASP A 191 26.46 -8.50 -5.06
C ASP A 191 27.91 -8.37 -5.56
N GLY A 192 28.81 -9.16 -4.98
CA GLY A 192 30.23 -9.12 -5.34
C GLY A 192 30.98 -7.88 -4.83
N TYR A 193 30.47 -7.20 -3.81
CA TYR A 193 31.18 -6.12 -3.12
C TYR A 193 31.84 -6.66 -1.85
N LEU A 194 33.11 -6.33 -1.66
CA LEU A 194 33.83 -6.67 -0.43
C LEU A 194 33.60 -5.60 0.64
N GLN A 195 33.91 -5.89 1.90
CA GLN A 195 33.87 -4.89 2.98
C GLN A 195 34.69 -3.63 2.62
N GLU A 196 35.84 -3.80 1.96
CA GLU A 196 36.66 -2.69 1.47
C GLU A 196 35.97 -1.79 0.43
N ASP A 197 35.03 -2.32 -0.36
CA ASP A 197 34.27 -1.55 -1.35
C ASP A 197 33.18 -0.68 -0.67
N ILE A 198 32.69 -1.13 0.50
CA ILE A 198 31.80 -0.33 1.35
C ILE A 198 32.63 0.74 2.08
N ASP A 199 33.73 0.35 2.74
CA ASP A 199 34.59 1.25 3.51
C ASP A 199 35.20 2.37 2.65
N SER A 200 35.50 2.09 1.37
CA SER A 200 36.02 3.07 0.42
C SER A 200 34.95 3.98 -0.19
N GLY A 201 33.67 3.65 -0.03
CA GLY A 201 32.54 4.39 -0.62
C GLY A 201 32.15 3.99 -2.04
N LEU A 202 32.82 3.00 -2.66
CA LEU A 202 32.52 2.54 -4.01
C LEU A 202 31.09 2.03 -4.15
N TYR A 203 30.59 1.28 -3.16
CA TYR A 203 29.21 0.78 -3.15
C TYR A 203 28.19 1.91 -3.25
N ARG A 204 28.41 2.97 -2.47
CA ARG A 204 27.56 4.17 -2.46
C ARG A 204 27.64 4.93 -3.78
N GLU A 205 28.84 5.11 -4.33
CA GLU A 205 29.03 5.73 -5.65
C GLU A 205 28.23 4.99 -6.73
N HIS A 206 28.24 3.65 -6.72
CA HIS A 206 27.48 2.84 -7.65
C HIS A 206 25.96 2.95 -7.45
N ALA A 207 25.48 3.03 -6.20
CA ALA A 207 24.08 3.28 -5.89
C ALA A 207 23.62 4.66 -6.40
N GLU A 208 24.43 5.70 -6.14
CA GLU A 208 24.19 7.07 -6.60
C GLU A 208 24.19 7.15 -8.14
N ALA A 209 25.16 6.52 -8.81
CA ALA A 209 25.21 6.46 -10.27
C ALA A 209 24.02 5.72 -10.88
N THR A 210 23.56 4.65 -10.23
CA THR A 210 22.36 3.92 -10.65
C THR A 210 21.13 4.80 -10.53
N LEU A 211 20.91 5.48 -9.40
CA LEU A 211 19.77 6.37 -9.20
C LEU A 211 19.80 7.57 -10.17
N ALA A 212 20.95 8.21 -10.34
CA ALA A 212 21.11 9.40 -11.20
C ALA A 212 20.73 9.11 -12.67
N ALA A 213 20.86 7.87 -13.13
CA ALA A 213 20.46 7.49 -14.48
C ALA A 213 18.93 7.57 -14.71
N PHE A 214 18.12 7.35 -13.66
CA PHE A 214 16.66 7.41 -13.73
C PHE A 214 16.15 8.86 -13.82
N GLU A 215 16.84 9.83 -13.20
CA GLU A 215 16.38 11.22 -13.07
C GLU A 215 16.11 11.94 -14.39
N ASN A 216 16.71 11.48 -15.49
CA ASN A 216 16.60 12.12 -16.81
C ASN A 216 15.91 11.23 -17.85
N VAL A 217 15.21 10.18 -17.43
CA VAL A 217 14.53 9.25 -18.33
C VAL A 217 13.05 9.18 -18.00
N ALA A 218 12.19 9.65 -18.91
CA ALA A 218 10.75 9.55 -18.73
C ALA A 218 10.26 8.09 -18.69
N PRO A 219 9.33 7.72 -17.78
CA PRO A 219 8.62 8.60 -16.83
C PRO A 219 9.30 8.76 -15.46
N TRP A 220 10.51 8.22 -15.27
CA TRP A 220 11.20 8.25 -13.97
C TRP A 220 11.64 9.65 -13.54
N ASP A 221 11.86 10.55 -14.49
CA ASP A 221 12.03 11.99 -14.26
C ASP A 221 10.90 12.61 -13.43
N VAL A 222 9.68 12.08 -13.53
CA VAL A 222 8.51 12.49 -12.74
C VAL A 222 8.22 11.50 -11.62
N LEU A 223 8.26 10.19 -11.87
CA LEU A 223 7.90 9.16 -10.88
C LEU A 223 8.81 9.20 -9.65
N LEU A 224 10.07 9.62 -9.81
CA LEU A 224 10.99 9.75 -8.68
C LEU A 224 10.54 10.79 -7.65
N ASN A 225 9.68 11.75 -7.99
CA ASN A 225 9.16 12.72 -7.00
C ASN A 225 8.32 12.06 -5.89
N GLY A 226 7.66 10.95 -6.20
CA GLY A 226 6.90 10.16 -5.23
C GLY A 226 7.53 8.81 -4.92
N THR A 227 8.86 8.69 -5.06
CA THR A 227 9.61 7.44 -4.85
C THR A 227 10.72 7.62 -3.83
N ASN A 228 10.69 6.79 -2.79
CA ASN A 228 11.79 6.60 -1.86
C ASN A 228 12.77 5.58 -2.41
N VAL A 229 14.06 5.80 -2.16
CA VAL A 229 15.13 4.88 -2.54
C VAL A 229 15.96 4.57 -1.32
N HIS A 230 15.94 3.31 -0.91
CA HIS A 230 16.77 2.77 0.17
C HIS A 230 17.91 1.97 -0.42
N VAL A 231 19.04 1.96 0.27
CA VAL A 231 20.21 1.16 -0.06
C VAL A 231 20.41 0.17 1.08
N VAL A 232 20.52 -1.11 0.76
CA VAL A 232 20.96 -2.15 1.71
C VAL A 232 22.37 -2.53 1.30
N GLU A 233 23.33 -2.36 2.19
CA GLU A 233 24.74 -2.67 1.98
C GLU A 233 24.98 -4.15 2.26
N ILE A 234 25.52 -4.86 1.26
CA ILE A 234 25.71 -6.30 1.29
C ILE A 234 27.19 -6.60 1.04
N VAL A 235 27.79 -7.36 1.95
CA VAL A 235 29.17 -7.87 1.82
C VAL A 235 29.15 -9.27 1.22
N SER A 236 29.93 -9.48 0.17
CA SER A 236 30.24 -10.78 -0.43
C SER A 236 31.63 -11.26 -0.03
N ALA A 237 31.87 -12.58 -0.08
CA ALA A 237 33.19 -13.15 0.18
C ALA A 237 34.16 -12.88 -0.97
N GLU A 238 33.67 -12.88 -2.21
CA GLU A 238 34.46 -12.60 -3.41
C GLU A 238 33.89 -11.46 -4.25
N ARG A 239 34.75 -10.80 -5.01
CA ARG A 239 34.40 -9.65 -5.86
C ARG A 239 33.76 -10.09 -7.18
N GLY A 240 32.76 -9.38 -7.67
CA GLY A 240 32.09 -9.58 -8.98
C GLY A 240 31.15 -10.77 -9.03
N ALA A 241 31.00 -11.45 -10.17
CA ALA A 241 30.04 -12.55 -10.35
C ALA A 241 30.65 -13.83 -10.93
N SER A 242 29.92 -14.94 -10.80
CA SER A 242 30.29 -16.22 -11.41
C SER A 242 30.24 -16.16 -12.94
N LYS A 243 31.11 -16.93 -13.60
CA LYS A 243 31.19 -17.11 -15.07
C LYS A 243 31.45 -15.84 -15.89
N GLU A 244 32.04 -14.81 -15.28
CA GLU A 244 32.44 -13.59 -15.98
C GLU A 244 33.38 -13.86 -17.17
N ASP A 245 34.28 -14.82 -17.00
CA ASP A 245 35.34 -15.24 -17.93
C ASP A 245 34.91 -16.34 -18.92
N GLY A 246 33.64 -16.77 -18.92
CA GLY A 246 33.11 -17.70 -19.92
C GLY A 246 32.03 -18.65 -19.38
N PRO A 247 31.40 -19.47 -20.25
CA PRO A 247 30.30 -20.36 -19.86
C PRO A 247 30.73 -21.47 -18.89
N ASN A 248 32.01 -21.88 -18.94
CA ASN A 248 32.66 -22.78 -17.98
C ASN A 248 33.65 -22.01 -17.08
N GLY A 249 33.36 -20.73 -16.86
CA GLY A 249 34.22 -19.79 -16.16
C GLY A 249 34.28 -20.02 -14.66
N THR A 250 34.99 -19.13 -13.98
CA THR A 250 35.22 -19.14 -12.55
C THR A 250 33.91 -18.95 -11.78
N MET A 251 33.64 -19.85 -10.84
CA MET A 251 32.55 -19.68 -9.86
C MET A 251 33.05 -18.80 -8.71
N ARG A 252 32.21 -17.87 -8.24
CA ARG A 252 32.55 -16.96 -7.14
C ARG A 252 31.56 -17.07 -5.99
N ASP A 253 32.09 -17.07 -4.79
CA ASP A 253 31.33 -17.07 -3.54
C ASP A 253 30.82 -15.65 -3.23
N THR A 254 29.64 -15.37 -3.76
CA THR A 254 28.96 -14.07 -3.69
C THR A 254 27.66 -14.26 -2.93
N TYR A 255 27.25 -13.25 -2.17
CA TYR A 255 26.14 -13.40 -1.21
C TYR A 255 24.82 -13.76 -1.93
N PHE A 256 24.55 -13.14 -3.07
CA PHE A 256 23.37 -13.42 -3.88
C PHE A 256 23.61 -14.42 -5.03
N GLN A 257 24.79 -15.06 -5.08
CA GLN A 257 25.10 -16.11 -6.05
C GLN A 257 24.88 -15.65 -7.50
N THR A 258 25.29 -14.43 -7.83
CA THR A 258 25.08 -13.89 -9.18
C THR A 258 25.99 -14.57 -10.22
N ALA A 259 25.44 -14.80 -11.42
CA ALA A 259 26.15 -15.50 -12.49
C ALA A 259 25.77 -15.01 -13.89
N PHE A 260 26.78 -14.96 -14.77
CA PHE A 260 26.61 -14.80 -16.23
C PHE A 260 26.33 -16.15 -16.92
N HIS A 261 26.03 -16.11 -18.22
CA HIS A 261 25.77 -17.31 -19.05
C HIS A 261 24.58 -18.15 -18.59
N SER A 262 23.65 -17.56 -17.84
CA SER A 262 22.44 -18.27 -17.44
C SER A 262 21.60 -18.62 -18.68
N GLY A 263 21.00 -19.82 -18.69
CA GLY A 263 20.27 -20.33 -19.85
C GLY A 263 21.09 -20.46 -21.14
N GLY A 264 22.44 -20.41 -21.07
CA GLY A 264 23.32 -20.42 -22.25
C GLY A 264 23.45 -19.08 -22.97
N ILE A 265 22.94 -17.99 -22.38
CA ILE A 265 23.00 -16.64 -22.95
C ILE A 265 24.12 -15.85 -22.26
N GLU A 266 25.20 -15.53 -22.98
CA GLU A 266 26.42 -14.94 -22.41
C GLU A 266 26.18 -13.74 -21.49
N ARG A 267 25.34 -12.80 -21.95
CA ARG A 267 25.06 -11.53 -21.25
C ARG A 267 23.97 -11.64 -20.18
N LEU A 268 23.32 -12.79 -20.04
CA LEU A 268 22.24 -12.98 -19.07
C LEU A 268 22.86 -13.11 -17.68
N LEU A 269 22.74 -12.05 -16.90
CA LEU A 269 23.25 -11.92 -15.54
C LEU A 269 22.07 -12.00 -14.57
N VAL A 270 22.04 -13.02 -13.74
CA VAL A 270 20.93 -13.29 -12.80
C VAL A 270 21.48 -13.60 -11.41
N ALA A 271 20.64 -13.43 -10.39
CA ALA A 271 20.87 -14.06 -9.08
C ALA A 271 20.37 -15.51 -9.16
N GLU A 272 21.27 -16.49 -9.08
CA GLU A 272 20.93 -17.91 -9.17
C GLU A 272 20.59 -18.50 -7.79
N GLY A 273 20.06 -19.74 -7.79
CA GLY A 273 19.77 -20.48 -6.57
C GLY A 273 18.84 -19.72 -5.61
N ASN A 274 19.36 -19.43 -4.41
CA ASN A 274 18.62 -18.71 -3.36
C ASN A 274 18.80 -17.18 -3.43
N GLY A 275 19.57 -16.65 -4.38
CA GLY A 275 19.96 -15.25 -4.43
C GLY A 275 18.80 -14.26 -4.42
N VAL A 276 17.74 -14.51 -5.20
CA VAL A 276 16.54 -13.67 -5.22
C VAL A 276 15.80 -13.72 -3.88
N ALA A 277 15.74 -14.88 -3.23
CA ALA A 277 15.09 -15.02 -1.93
C ALA A 277 15.87 -14.29 -0.83
N LEU A 278 17.20 -14.39 -0.86
CA LEU A 278 18.10 -13.65 0.04
C LEU A 278 17.98 -12.14 -0.17
N ALA A 279 17.89 -11.67 -1.41
CA ALA A 279 17.70 -10.26 -1.73
C ALA A 279 16.41 -9.71 -1.11
N ARG A 280 15.31 -10.46 -1.25
CA ARG A 280 14.03 -10.11 -0.63
C ARG A 280 14.12 -10.11 0.89
N ALA A 281 14.74 -11.14 1.47
CA ALA A 281 14.91 -11.24 2.92
C ALA A 281 15.76 -10.09 3.49
N ALA A 282 16.79 -9.65 2.78
CA ALA A 282 17.61 -8.50 3.16
C ALA A 282 16.82 -7.18 3.09
N ALA A 283 16.01 -6.97 2.04
CA ALA A 283 15.10 -5.81 1.97
C ALA A 283 14.05 -5.84 3.10
N ASP A 284 13.49 -7.01 3.37
CA ASP A 284 12.50 -7.27 4.40
C ASP A 284 13.04 -7.01 5.81
N GLU A 285 14.28 -7.38 6.08
CA GLU A 285 14.97 -7.11 7.34
C GLU A 285 15.26 -5.62 7.50
N ALA A 286 15.76 -4.98 6.44
CA ALA A 286 16.19 -3.59 6.50
C ALA A 286 15.00 -2.59 6.59
N LEU A 287 13.90 -2.86 5.87
CA LEU A 287 12.78 -1.92 5.75
C LEU A 287 11.47 -2.43 6.37
N GLY A 288 11.33 -3.73 6.58
CA GLY A 288 10.05 -4.37 6.86
C GLY A 288 9.33 -4.82 5.57
N VAL A 289 8.41 -5.76 5.73
CA VAL A 289 7.92 -6.55 4.59
C VAL A 289 6.69 -5.93 3.96
N GLY A 290 6.76 -5.76 2.64
CA GLY A 290 5.85 -4.91 1.89
C GLY A 290 6.01 -3.42 2.22
N ALA A 291 7.12 -3.04 2.87
CA ALA A 291 7.57 -1.65 2.93
C ALA A 291 8.42 -1.27 1.72
N TRP A 292 8.65 -2.20 0.79
CA TRP A 292 9.34 -2.00 -0.48
C TRP A 292 8.53 -2.57 -1.65
N ASP A 293 8.72 -2.00 -2.85
CA ASP A 293 7.96 -2.34 -4.06
C ASP A 293 8.84 -2.93 -5.17
N GLN A 294 10.12 -2.57 -5.22
CA GLN A 294 11.05 -3.00 -6.28
C GLN A 294 12.48 -3.12 -5.75
N ILE A 295 13.15 -4.23 -6.06
CA ILE A 295 14.59 -4.43 -5.79
C ILE A 295 15.39 -4.24 -7.07
N VAL A 296 16.44 -3.43 -7.01
CA VAL A 296 17.42 -3.28 -8.08
C VAL A 296 18.78 -3.74 -7.56
N MET A 297 19.27 -4.84 -8.09
CA MET A 297 20.52 -5.48 -7.71
C MET A 297 21.66 -5.02 -8.61
N MET A 298 22.69 -4.46 -7.99
CA MET A 298 23.92 -4.00 -8.62
C MET A 298 25.00 -5.07 -8.49
N VAL A 299 25.54 -5.57 -9.58
CA VAL A 299 26.62 -6.56 -9.54
C VAL A 299 27.95 -5.86 -9.82
N ASN A 300 28.92 -6.03 -8.92
CA ASN A 300 30.25 -5.40 -9.00
C ASN A 300 31.13 -5.98 -10.12
N SER A 301 30.68 -5.80 -11.36
CA SER A 301 31.30 -6.32 -12.56
C SER A 301 31.32 -5.26 -13.64
N SER A 302 32.43 -5.14 -14.37
CA SER A 302 32.53 -4.28 -15.55
C SER A 302 32.01 -4.96 -16.83
N LYS A 303 31.73 -6.27 -16.80
CA LYS A 303 31.20 -7.01 -17.95
C LYS A 303 29.74 -6.64 -18.19
N TYR A 304 29.38 -6.36 -19.44
CA TYR A 304 28.01 -6.05 -19.81
C TYR A 304 27.06 -7.22 -19.56
N GLY A 305 26.07 -7.00 -18.72
CA GLY A 305 24.94 -7.91 -18.51
C GLY A 305 23.90 -7.35 -17.55
N GLY A 306 22.74 -7.97 -17.58
CA GLY A 306 21.59 -7.67 -16.74
C GLY A 306 20.47 -8.67 -16.97
N SER A 307 19.43 -8.57 -16.15
CA SER A 307 18.17 -9.27 -16.33
C SER A 307 17.03 -8.59 -15.57
N GLY A 308 15.83 -8.76 -16.11
CA GLY A 308 14.59 -8.35 -15.50
C GLY A 308 13.73 -9.58 -15.18
N GLY A 309 12.89 -9.45 -14.17
CA GLY A 309 12.04 -10.54 -13.70
C GLY A 309 11.37 -10.17 -12.39
N SER A 310 11.50 -10.99 -11.35
CA SER A 310 11.00 -10.65 -10.02
C SER A 310 11.79 -9.54 -9.31
N ILE A 311 13.00 -9.27 -9.79
CA ILE A 311 13.89 -8.15 -9.42
C ILE A 311 14.58 -7.66 -10.71
N ALA A 312 15.15 -6.47 -10.68
CA ALA A 312 16.05 -5.98 -11.74
C ALA A 312 17.49 -6.25 -11.33
N VAL A 313 18.31 -6.80 -12.22
CA VAL A 313 19.74 -7.06 -12.01
C VAL A 313 20.53 -6.37 -13.10
N HIS A 314 21.56 -5.61 -12.74
CA HIS A 314 22.51 -5.07 -13.71
C HIS A 314 23.96 -5.30 -13.25
N SER A 315 24.88 -5.17 -14.18
CA SER A 315 26.31 -5.03 -13.90
C SER A 315 26.69 -3.56 -13.83
N MET A 316 27.79 -3.24 -13.15
CA MET A 316 28.41 -1.92 -13.18
C MET A 316 29.25 -1.64 -14.43
N ASN A 317 28.85 -2.22 -15.56
CA ASN A 317 29.34 -1.81 -16.87
C ASN A 317 29.00 -0.32 -17.12
N VAL A 318 29.71 0.34 -18.04
CA VAL A 318 29.44 1.75 -18.41
C VAL A 318 27.99 2.00 -18.85
N ASN A 319 27.32 1.00 -19.43
CA ASN A 319 25.90 1.06 -19.78
C ASN A 319 24.98 0.52 -18.69
N GLY A 320 25.52 -0.05 -17.61
CA GLY A 320 24.82 -0.66 -16.48
C GLY A 320 23.66 0.17 -15.96
N PRO A 321 23.87 1.45 -15.58
CA PRO A 321 22.79 2.31 -15.11
C PRO A 321 21.65 2.56 -16.12
N ARG A 322 21.88 2.39 -17.43
CA ARG A 322 20.80 2.41 -18.43
C ARG A 322 20.14 1.03 -18.59
N VAL A 323 20.92 -0.04 -18.41
CA VAL A 323 20.42 -1.41 -18.34
C VAL A 323 19.46 -1.55 -17.15
N SER A 324 19.75 -1.03 -15.96
CA SER A 324 18.79 -1.09 -14.83
C SER A 324 17.44 -0.48 -15.17
N ILE A 325 17.39 0.63 -15.89
CA ILE A 325 16.11 1.27 -16.26
C ILE A 325 15.31 0.35 -17.18
N HIS A 326 15.97 -0.30 -18.13
CA HIS A 326 15.38 -1.31 -18.99
C HIS A 326 14.88 -2.53 -18.19
N GLU A 327 15.71 -3.07 -17.29
CA GLU A 327 15.35 -4.24 -16.48
C GLU A 327 14.23 -3.93 -15.47
N VAL A 328 14.19 -2.71 -14.94
CA VAL A 328 13.06 -2.21 -14.14
C VAL A 328 11.80 -2.16 -15.00
N GLY A 329 11.89 -1.84 -16.29
CA GLY A 329 10.75 -1.97 -17.21
C GLY A 329 10.10 -3.36 -17.20
N HIS A 330 10.91 -4.42 -17.07
CA HIS A 330 10.39 -5.78 -16.89
C HIS A 330 9.86 -6.00 -15.46
N SER A 331 10.68 -5.73 -14.44
CA SER A 331 10.36 -6.18 -13.07
C SER A 331 9.29 -5.34 -12.38
N TYR A 332 9.24 -4.05 -12.70
CA TYR A 332 8.26 -3.12 -12.16
C TYR A 332 7.02 -3.10 -13.04
N ALA A 333 7.17 -2.72 -14.32
CA ALA A 333 6.05 -2.44 -15.22
C ALA A 333 5.52 -3.68 -15.97
N GLY A 334 6.22 -4.82 -15.94
CA GLY A 334 5.80 -6.04 -16.63
C GLY A 334 5.84 -5.91 -18.15
N LEU A 335 6.78 -5.12 -18.69
CA LEU A 335 6.97 -4.94 -20.12
C LEU A 335 7.69 -6.14 -20.73
N ALA A 336 7.47 -6.40 -22.02
CA ALA A 336 8.25 -7.34 -22.81
C ALA A 336 9.40 -6.63 -23.54
N ASP A 337 10.39 -7.41 -23.94
CA ASP A 337 11.40 -6.94 -24.88
C ASP A 337 10.80 -6.67 -26.26
N GLU A 338 11.20 -5.55 -26.87
CA GLU A 338 10.74 -5.08 -28.18
C GLU A 338 11.77 -5.34 -29.29
N TYR A 339 12.94 -5.91 -28.97
CA TYR A 339 13.89 -6.35 -29.98
C TYR A 339 13.60 -7.77 -30.48
N ASP A 340 13.99 -8.01 -31.72
CA ASP A 340 14.02 -9.30 -32.38
C ASP A 340 15.49 -9.74 -32.62
N TYR A 341 15.70 -10.97 -33.10
CA TYR A 341 17.03 -11.49 -33.43
C TYR A 341 17.36 -11.51 -34.92
N ALA A 342 16.44 -11.02 -35.77
CA ALA A 342 16.57 -11.09 -37.23
C ALA A 342 17.00 -12.48 -37.76
N ASP A 343 16.48 -13.53 -37.12
CA ASP A 343 16.79 -14.94 -37.40
C ASP A 343 15.75 -15.62 -38.29
N GLY A 344 14.75 -14.86 -38.77
CA GLY A 344 13.63 -15.35 -39.57
C GLY A 344 12.52 -16.03 -38.78
N GLU A 345 12.61 -16.09 -37.45
CA GLU A 345 11.64 -16.81 -36.64
C GLU A 345 10.32 -16.04 -36.48
N ARG A 346 9.22 -16.79 -36.50
CA ARG A 346 7.86 -16.28 -36.32
C ARG A 346 7.32 -16.66 -34.94
N TRP A 347 6.62 -15.73 -34.29
CA TRP A 347 5.87 -15.99 -33.08
C TRP A 347 4.80 -17.07 -33.32
N SER A 348 4.85 -18.14 -32.54
CA SER A 348 3.91 -19.27 -32.57
C SER A 348 3.14 -19.47 -31.27
N GLY A 349 3.33 -18.58 -30.29
CA GLY A 349 2.66 -18.63 -29.00
C GLY A 349 1.26 -18.01 -29.04
N SER A 350 0.55 -18.09 -27.92
CA SER A 350 -0.68 -17.32 -27.71
C SER A 350 -0.39 -15.81 -27.71
N ARG A 351 -1.44 -14.99 -27.78
CA ARG A 351 -1.33 -13.54 -27.58
C ARG A 351 -0.55 -13.26 -26.27
N PRO A 352 0.57 -12.52 -26.31
CA PRO A 352 1.35 -12.18 -25.12
C PRO A 352 0.52 -11.44 -24.07
N GLY A 353 0.92 -11.46 -22.80
CA GLY A 353 0.23 -10.75 -21.72
C GLY A 353 0.69 -9.30 -21.54
N GLU A 354 1.92 -9.00 -21.94
CA GLU A 354 2.61 -7.73 -21.71
C GLU A 354 2.00 -6.60 -22.54
N ALA A 355 1.98 -5.38 -21.99
CA ALA A 355 1.23 -4.25 -22.57
C ALA A 355 1.82 -3.72 -23.89
N ASN A 356 3.15 -3.81 -24.06
CA ASN A 356 3.89 -3.22 -25.17
C ASN A 356 4.18 -4.16 -26.35
N VAL A 357 3.60 -5.36 -26.34
CA VAL A 357 3.67 -6.28 -27.50
C VAL A 357 2.33 -6.95 -27.76
N ASP A 358 2.01 -7.21 -29.02
CA ASP A 358 0.74 -7.81 -29.40
C ASP A 358 0.84 -8.65 -30.67
N THR A 359 -0.13 -9.53 -30.87
CA THR A 359 -0.29 -10.37 -32.07
C THR A 359 -1.63 -10.12 -32.77
N ASP A 360 -2.56 -9.44 -32.11
CA ASP A 360 -3.90 -9.13 -32.62
C ASP A 360 -3.93 -7.70 -33.20
N LEU A 361 -3.85 -7.61 -34.53
CA LEU A 361 -3.87 -6.33 -35.25
C LEU A 361 -5.26 -5.67 -35.30
N GLU A 362 -6.33 -6.44 -35.10
CA GLU A 362 -7.71 -5.91 -35.11
C GLU A 362 -8.07 -5.27 -33.78
N ASN A 363 -7.57 -5.82 -32.68
CA ASN A 363 -7.85 -5.37 -31.32
C ASN A 363 -6.56 -5.08 -30.53
N LEU A 364 -5.66 -4.28 -31.10
CA LEU A 364 -4.39 -3.92 -30.46
C LEU A 364 -4.58 -3.39 -29.04
N LYS A 365 -3.74 -3.83 -28.10
CA LYS A 365 -3.75 -3.36 -26.69
C LYS A 365 -3.65 -1.84 -26.57
N TRP A 366 -2.91 -1.20 -27.47
CA TRP A 366 -2.71 0.26 -27.51
C TRP A 366 -3.53 0.96 -28.59
N ALA A 367 -4.70 0.41 -28.97
CA ALA A 367 -5.57 1.01 -29.99
C ALA A 367 -5.85 2.51 -29.77
N ASP A 368 -6.02 2.95 -28.52
CA ASP A 368 -6.29 4.36 -28.17
C ASP A 368 -5.09 5.31 -28.42
N TRP A 369 -3.89 4.75 -28.62
CA TRP A 369 -2.69 5.51 -28.95
C TRP A 369 -2.40 5.56 -30.45
N LEU A 370 -3.08 4.77 -31.28
CA LEU A 370 -2.80 4.72 -32.71
C LEU A 370 -2.96 6.10 -33.34
N ASP A 371 -1.89 6.59 -33.97
CA ASP A 371 -1.98 7.90 -34.62
C ASP A 371 -2.76 7.79 -35.94
N GLY A 372 -3.63 8.76 -36.20
CA GLY A 372 -4.39 8.82 -37.45
C GLY A 372 -3.50 8.77 -38.70
N GLY A 373 -3.89 7.95 -39.68
CA GLY A 373 -3.19 7.79 -40.95
C GLY A 373 -1.94 6.90 -40.91
N VAL A 374 -1.63 6.25 -39.78
CA VAL A 374 -0.59 5.22 -39.71
C VAL A 374 -1.16 3.87 -40.17
N PRO A 375 -0.53 3.16 -41.12
CA PRO A 375 -0.98 1.84 -41.55
C PRO A 375 -0.78 0.80 -40.45
N VAL A 376 -1.66 -0.21 -40.40
CA VAL A 376 -1.59 -1.35 -39.47
C VAL A 376 -1.65 -2.63 -40.32
N PRO A 377 -0.59 -3.47 -40.34
CA PRO A 377 0.70 -3.28 -39.67
C PRO A 377 1.48 -2.11 -40.26
N THR A 378 2.34 -1.50 -39.44
CA THR A 378 3.13 -0.32 -39.80
C THR A 378 4.48 -0.76 -40.36
N PRO A 379 4.87 -0.32 -41.58
CA PRO A 379 6.19 -0.59 -42.13
C PRO A 379 7.30 -0.06 -41.21
N ASP A 380 8.37 -0.83 -41.03
CA ASP A 380 9.55 -0.40 -40.25
C ASP A 380 10.41 0.61 -41.03
N ALA A 381 9.84 1.79 -41.28
CA ALA A 381 10.43 2.87 -42.09
C ALA A 381 10.56 4.18 -41.31
N SER A 382 11.59 4.98 -41.63
CA SER A 382 11.91 6.23 -40.92
C SER A 382 10.81 7.29 -41.00
N GLU A 383 9.91 7.22 -41.99
CA GLU A 383 8.75 8.08 -42.09
C GLU A 383 7.78 7.93 -40.90
N TRP A 384 7.80 6.78 -40.21
CA TRP A 384 6.96 6.48 -39.05
C TRP A 384 7.69 6.68 -37.71
N ASN A 385 8.87 7.33 -37.73
CA ASN A 385 9.59 7.64 -36.50
C ASN A 385 8.75 8.49 -35.54
N GLY A 386 8.71 8.08 -34.26
CA GLY A 386 7.95 8.76 -33.21
C GLY A 386 6.43 8.57 -33.27
N ARG A 387 5.91 7.93 -34.32
CA ARG A 387 4.48 7.59 -34.46
C ARG A 387 4.16 6.31 -33.70
N VAL A 388 2.94 6.20 -33.20
CA VAL A 388 2.42 4.96 -32.63
C VAL A 388 1.66 4.20 -33.72
N GLY A 389 2.04 2.94 -33.90
CA GLY A 389 1.51 2.02 -34.90
C GLY A 389 1.62 0.57 -34.42
N ALA A 390 1.78 -0.37 -35.34
CA ALA A 390 2.05 -1.78 -35.06
C ALA A 390 3.22 -2.26 -35.92
N PHE A 391 4.44 -2.11 -35.41
CA PHE A 391 5.66 -2.48 -36.11
C PHE A 391 5.98 -3.95 -35.86
N GLU A 392 6.14 -4.74 -36.93
CA GLU A 392 6.46 -6.17 -36.80
C GLU A 392 7.88 -6.36 -36.27
N GLY A 393 8.07 -7.38 -35.43
CA GLY A 393 9.33 -7.70 -34.76
C GLY A 393 9.32 -7.28 -33.29
N ALA A 394 9.28 -8.24 -32.37
CA ALA A 394 9.33 -8.02 -30.93
C ALA A 394 9.49 -9.37 -30.21
N LYS A 395 9.71 -9.36 -28.89
CA LYS A 395 9.76 -10.58 -28.05
C LYS A 395 10.65 -11.66 -28.67
N TYR A 396 11.81 -11.24 -29.17
CA TYR A 396 12.83 -12.09 -29.77
C TYR A 396 12.44 -12.76 -31.11
N LYS A 397 11.32 -12.36 -31.72
CA LYS A 397 10.82 -12.91 -32.99
C LYS A 397 10.71 -11.83 -34.06
N GLU A 398 11.15 -12.15 -35.26
CA GLU A 398 11.12 -11.24 -36.40
C GLU A 398 9.69 -11.05 -36.94
N PHE A 399 8.87 -12.10 -36.92
CA PHE A 399 7.53 -12.08 -37.50
C PHE A 399 6.42 -12.45 -36.52
N GLY A 400 5.19 -11.97 -36.79
CA GLY A 400 3.96 -12.41 -36.12
C GLY A 400 3.70 -11.82 -34.74
N VAL A 401 4.55 -10.91 -34.27
CA VAL A 401 4.37 -10.13 -33.03
C VAL A 401 4.81 -8.69 -33.30
N TYR A 402 4.11 -7.73 -32.71
CA TYR A 402 4.21 -6.31 -33.03
C TYR A 402 4.54 -5.49 -31.79
N ARG A 403 5.29 -4.41 -31.99
CA ARG A 403 5.60 -3.37 -30.99
C ARG A 403 4.95 -2.03 -31.37
N PRO A 404 4.69 -1.12 -30.40
CA PRO A 404 3.94 0.10 -30.64
C PRO A 404 4.72 1.20 -31.38
N GLN A 405 6.05 1.24 -31.23
CA GLN A 405 6.90 2.27 -31.84
C GLN A 405 8.22 1.68 -32.37
N ARG A 406 8.84 2.36 -33.36
CA ARG A 406 10.14 1.94 -33.90
C ARG A 406 11.28 2.00 -32.89
N HIS A 407 11.21 2.98 -31.99
CA HIS A 407 12.23 3.27 -30.99
C HIS A 407 11.60 3.22 -29.60
N CYS A 408 12.20 2.42 -28.72
CA CYS A 408 11.79 2.25 -27.34
C CYS A 408 13.02 1.78 -26.54
N MET A 409 13.09 2.14 -25.26
CA MET A 409 14.09 1.61 -24.33
C MET A 409 14.03 0.07 -24.23
N MET A 410 12.84 -0.53 -24.36
CA MET A 410 12.65 -1.98 -24.42
C MET A 410 13.18 -2.64 -25.70
N ARG A 411 13.60 -1.84 -26.69
CA ARG A 411 14.23 -2.32 -27.92
C ARG A 411 15.72 -2.00 -27.97
N SER A 412 16.06 -0.78 -27.54
CA SER A 412 17.43 -0.30 -27.46
C SER A 412 17.56 0.63 -26.28
N ILE A 413 18.44 0.30 -25.34
CA ILE A 413 18.72 1.08 -24.14
C ILE A 413 19.08 2.55 -24.42
N SER A 414 19.49 2.87 -25.65
CA SER A 414 19.83 4.21 -26.11
C SER A 414 18.61 5.12 -26.36
N SER A 415 17.42 4.53 -26.53
CA SER A 415 16.16 5.23 -26.81
C SER A 415 15.37 5.52 -25.53
N PRO A 416 14.51 6.55 -25.51
CA PRO A 416 13.51 6.71 -24.44
C PRO A 416 12.45 5.61 -24.53
N PHE A 417 11.68 5.42 -23.45
CA PHE A 417 10.49 4.56 -23.50
C PHE A 417 9.48 5.09 -24.53
N CYS A 418 8.78 4.17 -25.21
CA CYS A 418 7.68 4.52 -26.08
C CYS A 418 6.44 4.93 -25.24
N LYS A 419 5.47 5.61 -25.85
CA LYS A 419 4.27 6.13 -25.15
C LYS A 419 3.50 5.04 -24.39
N VAL A 420 3.40 3.84 -24.98
CA VAL A 420 2.72 2.68 -24.36
C VAL A 420 3.50 2.15 -23.16
N CYS A 421 4.83 2.11 -23.24
CA CYS A 421 5.66 1.73 -22.09
C CYS A 421 5.56 2.78 -20.97
N VAL A 422 5.59 4.07 -21.30
CA VAL A 422 5.42 5.16 -20.33
C VAL A 422 4.07 5.04 -19.61
N GLU A 423 2.98 4.86 -20.36
CA GLU A 423 1.65 4.66 -19.78
C GLU A 423 1.62 3.47 -18.81
N ARG A 424 2.21 2.33 -19.19
CA ARG A 424 2.22 1.14 -18.35
C ARG A 424 2.98 1.35 -17.03
N HIS A 425 4.09 2.10 -17.04
CA HIS A 425 4.81 2.46 -15.81
C HIS A 425 3.94 3.30 -14.88
N VAL A 426 3.25 4.31 -15.42
CA VAL A 426 2.37 5.19 -14.64
C VAL A 426 1.17 4.41 -14.10
N GLN A 427 0.56 3.52 -14.89
CA GLN A 427 -0.50 2.63 -14.42
C GLN A 427 -0.01 1.73 -13.28
N ARG A 428 1.20 1.16 -13.40
CA ARG A 428 1.78 0.35 -12.34
C ARG A 428 2.01 1.14 -11.05
N TYR A 429 2.43 2.40 -11.16
CA TYR A 429 2.57 3.28 -10.01
C TYR A 429 1.25 3.38 -9.22
N PHE A 430 0.14 3.60 -9.94
CA PHE A 430 -1.17 3.68 -9.33
C PHE A 430 -1.69 2.33 -8.80
N GLU A 431 -1.38 1.22 -9.46
CA GLU A 431 -1.70 -0.13 -8.95
C GLU A 431 -1.05 -0.40 -7.59
N LEU A 432 0.23 -0.01 -7.42
CA LEU A 432 1.01 -0.29 -6.21
C LEU A 432 0.63 0.59 -5.02
N LEU A 433 0.19 1.82 -5.26
CA LEU A 433 -0.32 2.69 -4.21
C LEU A 433 -1.78 2.40 -3.86
N GLY A 434 -2.47 1.53 -4.59
CA GLY A 434 -3.80 1.05 -4.25
C GLY A 434 -4.92 2.09 -4.42
N ASP A 435 -6.16 1.59 -4.45
CA ASP A 435 -7.37 2.40 -4.36
C ASP A 435 -7.70 2.81 -2.91
N GLU A 436 -7.21 2.05 -1.92
CA GLU A 436 -7.52 2.24 -0.49
C GLU A 436 -6.48 3.04 0.32
N LEU A 437 -5.22 3.16 -0.13
CA LEU A 437 -4.27 4.10 0.50
C LEU A 437 -4.51 5.52 -0.02
N GLY A 438 -5.66 6.09 0.35
CA GLY A 438 -5.67 7.49 0.79
C GLY A 438 -5.63 8.60 -0.25
N TYR A 439 -5.97 8.39 -1.53
CA TYR A 439 -6.10 9.53 -2.46
C TYR A 439 -7.36 10.38 -2.25
N ALA A 440 -8.33 9.83 -1.54
CA ALA A 440 -9.21 10.57 -0.65
C ALA A 440 -9.43 9.65 0.56
N ARG A 441 -8.91 9.99 1.73
CA ARG A 441 -9.60 9.50 2.93
C ARG A 441 -11.03 10.02 2.79
N ARG A 442 -12.01 9.14 2.57
CA ARG A 442 -13.35 9.43 3.08
C ARG A 442 -13.09 9.73 4.56
N PRO A 443 -13.47 10.90 5.10
CA PRO A 443 -13.48 11.05 6.54
C PRO A 443 -14.25 9.85 7.07
N LEU A 444 -13.55 8.93 7.75
CA LEU A 444 -14.18 7.84 8.48
C LEU A 444 -14.91 8.55 9.60
N GLY A 445 -16.17 8.93 9.37
CA GLY A 445 -16.91 9.74 10.32
C GLY A 445 -18.30 10.10 9.88
N GLU A 446 -18.47 10.79 8.75
CA GLU A 446 -19.78 11.41 8.47
C GLU A 446 -20.18 11.23 7.01
N THR A 447 -21.14 10.32 6.79
CA THR A 447 -22.02 10.45 5.63
C THR A 447 -23.46 10.50 6.10
N PRO A 448 -24.21 11.54 5.72
CA PRO A 448 -23.77 12.66 4.87
C PRO A 448 -22.95 13.73 5.61
N VAL A 449 -22.06 14.43 4.88
CA VAL A 449 -21.22 15.53 5.41
C VAL A 449 -22.05 16.81 5.54
N LEU A 450 -22.10 17.37 6.74
CA LEU A 450 -22.85 18.60 7.04
C LEU A 450 -22.08 19.86 6.61
N VAL A 451 -22.74 20.73 5.84
CA VAL A 451 -22.18 22.02 5.38
C VAL A 451 -22.91 23.18 6.06
N ALA A 452 -22.32 23.73 7.12
CA ALA A 452 -22.90 24.84 7.89
C ALA A 452 -22.68 26.23 7.26
N ASN A 453 -21.46 26.51 6.82
CA ASN A 453 -21.15 27.76 6.12
C ASN A 453 -20.26 27.50 4.91
N VAL A 454 -19.04 27.04 5.13
CA VAL A 454 -18.10 26.56 4.11
C VAL A 454 -17.48 25.27 4.63
N LYS A 455 -17.44 24.21 3.82
CA LYS A 455 -16.72 22.97 4.13
C LYS A 455 -15.65 22.74 3.07
N SER A 456 -14.42 22.54 3.50
CA SER A 456 -13.31 22.23 2.62
C SER A 456 -13.21 20.73 2.36
N PHE A 457 -12.97 20.38 1.10
CA PHE A 457 -12.73 19.04 0.61
C PHE A 457 -11.38 19.01 -0.08
N SER A 458 -10.61 17.94 0.10
CA SER A 458 -9.31 17.79 -0.54
C SER A 458 -9.04 16.35 -0.94
N LEU A 459 -8.36 16.20 -2.07
CA LEU A 459 -7.76 14.97 -2.56
C LEU A 459 -6.26 15.04 -2.33
N ALA A 460 -5.71 14.05 -1.63
CA ALA A 460 -4.28 13.98 -1.34
C ALA A 460 -3.55 13.26 -2.48
N LEU A 461 -3.49 13.84 -3.68
CA LEU A 461 -2.91 13.24 -4.90
C LEU A 461 -1.38 13.06 -4.84
N PRO A 462 -0.80 12.08 -5.57
CA PRO A 462 0.64 11.94 -5.61
C PRO A 462 1.25 13.17 -6.30
N GLU A 463 2.41 13.63 -5.85
CA GLU A 463 3.06 14.87 -6.31
C GLU A 463 3.67 14.73 -7.72
N PHE A 464 2.80 14.59 -8.71
CA PHE A 464 3.15 14.49 -10.12
C PHE A 464 2.70 15.70 -10.91
N SER A 465 3.55 16.14 -11.83
CA SER A 465 3.16 17.08 -12.88
C SER A 465 2.16 16.40 -13.82
N GLY A 466 1.01 17.02 -14.06
CA GLY A 466 -0.01 16.51 -14.97
C GLY A 466 -1.30 16.03 -14.31
N ASN A 467 -1.37 16.03 -12.97
CA ASN A 467 -2.64 15.85 -12.26
C ASN A 467 -3.64 16.97 -12.59
N ARG A 468 -4.87 16.59 -12.90
CA ARG A 468 -6.00 17.50 -13.13
C ARG A 468 -7.18 17.03 -12.31
N VAL A 469 -7.76 17.92 -11.51
CA VAL A 469 -8.94 17.63 -10.71
C VAL A 469 -10.03 18.62 -11.08
N ARG A 470 -11.24 18.12 -11.32
CA ARG A 470 -12.44 18.93 -11.53
C ARG A 470 -13.52 18.52 -10.54
N TRP A 471 -14.22 19.50 -9.98
CA TRP A 471 -15.27 19.26 -9.00
C TRP A 471 -16.66 19.45 -9.61
N TYR A 472 -17.60 18.61 -9.20
CA TYR A 472 -18.97 18.57 -9.67
C TYR A 472 -19.95 18.50 -8.50
N LEU A 473 -21.12 19.11 -8.64
CA LEU A 473 -22.24 18.99 -7.70
C LEU A 473 -23.44 18.44 -8.45
N ASP A 474 -23.97 17.29 -8.01
CA ASP A 474 -25.02 16.52 -8.70
C ASP A 474 -24.70 16.26 -10.19
N GLY A 475 -23.41 16.11 -10.51
CA GLY A 475 -22.92 15.89 -11.88
C GLY A 475 -22.73 17.16 -12.71
N GLU A 476 -23.03 18.35 -12.18
CA GLU A 476 -22.77 19.62 -12.86
C GLU A 476 -21.39 20.18 -12.47
N LEU A 477 -20.59 20.57 -13.47
CA LEU A 477 -19.25 21.12 -13.25
C LEU A 477 -19.32 22.44 -12.48
N LEU A 478 -18.61 22.51 -11.35
CA LEU A 478 -18.49 23.72 -10.56
C LEU A 478 -17.49 24.68 -11.23
N ASN A 479 -17.95 25.88 -11.55
CA ASN A 479 -17.17 26.83 -12.36
C ASN A 479 -15.95 27.34 -11.58
N GLY A 480 -14.74 27.17 -12.16
CA GLY A 480 -13.48 27.52 -11.51
C GLY A 480 -13.03 26.58 -10.39
N ALA A 481 -13.72 25.44 -10.19
CA ALA A 481 -13.36 24.44 -9.21
C ALA A 481 -12.37 23.43 -9.81
N GLU A 482 -11.14 23.89 -10.03
CA GLU A 482 -10.01 23.07 -10.45
C GLU A 482 -8.96 23.02 -9.34
N GLY A 483 -8.32 21.86 -9.18
CA GLY A 483 -7.27 21.65 -8.17
C GLY A 483 -7.63 20.63 -7.11
N THR A 484 -6.63 20.25 -6.31
CA THR A 484 -6.74 19.16 -5.32
C THR A 484 -7.60 19.51 -4.11
N ALA A 485 -7.99 20.76 -3.94
CA ALA A 485 -8.88 21.18 -2.86
C ALA A 485 -10.00 22.08 -3.38
N PHE A 486 -11.17 21.96 -2.76
CA PHE A 486 -12.34 22.77 -3.06
C PHE A 486 -13.14 23.07 -1.80
N ALA A 487 -13.57 24.32 -1.65
CA ALA A 487 -14.40 24.75 -0.53
C ALA A 487 -15.85 24.93 -1.00
N LEU A 488 -16.76 24.10 -0.49
CA LEU A 488 -18.19 24.16 -0.80
C LEU A 488 -18.91 25.04 0.23
N SER A 489 -19.53 26.12 -0.22
CA SER A 489 -20.39 26.93 0.64
C SER A 489 -21.82 26.40 0.72
N ARG A 490 -22.51 26.65 1.84
CA ARG A 490 -23.95 26.35 2.01
C ARG A 490 -24.79 27.02 0.93
N GLY A 491 -24.43 28.23 0.51
CA GLY A 491 -25.10 28.94 -0.57
C GLY A 491 -24.99 28.25 -1.93
N GLN A 492 -23.84 27.63 -2.24
CA GLN A 492 -23.65 26.84 -3.45
C GLN A 492 -24.36 25.48 -3.37
N LEU A 493 -24.40 24.87 -2.18
CA LEU A 493 -25.10 23.62 -1.94
C LEU A 493 -26.62 23.78 -2.10
N GLY A 494 -27.20 24.87 -1.59
CA GLY A 494 -28.64 25.06 -1.57
C GLY A 494 -29.33 24.14 -0.55
N GLY A 495 -30.56 23.72 -0.85
CA GLY A 495 -31.36 22.85 0.03
C GLY A 495 -31.29 21.37 -0.35
N GLY A 496 -31.42 20.51 0.66
CA GLY A 496 -31.48 19.05 0.50
C GLY A 496 -30.10 18.39 0.35
N THR A 497 -30.12 17.07 0.36
CA THR A 497 -28.93 16.24 0.16
C THR A 497 -28.50 16.29 -1.32
N LYS A 498 -27.20 16.45 -1.55
CA LYS A 498 -26.56 16.46 -2.87
C LYS A 498 -25.33 15.56 -2.90
N THR A 499 -24.84 15.28 -4.10
CA THR A 499 -23.59 14.57 -4.30
C THR A 499 -22.52 15.53 -4.80
N LEU A 500 -21.54 15.84 -3.94
CA LEU A 500 -20.30 16.47 -4.38
C LEU A 500 -19.40 15.37 -4.96
N SER A 501 -18.76 15.61 -6.10
CA SER A 501 -17.78 14.69 -6.64
C SER A 501 -16.56 15.40 -7.20
N ALA A 502 -15.42 14.71 -7.19
CA ALA A 502 -14.16 15.18 -7.74
C ALA A 502 -13.66 14.15 -8.75
N GLU A 503 -13.52 14.56 -10.00
CA GLU A 503 -12.90 13.74 -11.03
C GLU A 503 -11.42 14.09 -11.12
N TRP A 504 -10.58 13.13 -10.77
CA TRP A 504 -9.15 13.21 -10.97
C TRP A 504 -8.77 12.52 -12.27
N SER A 505 -7.98 13.21 -13.08
CA SER A 505 -7.34 12.67 -14.26
C SER A 505 -5.85 13.01 -14.35
N TYR A 506 -5.13 12.23 -15.13
CA TYR A 506 -3.74 12.49 -15.50
C TYR A 506 -3.65 13.02 -16.93
N ASP A 507 -2.56 13.70 -17.26
CA ASP A 507 -2.35 14.27 -18.60
C ASP A 507 -2.54 13.21 -19.70
N ASP A 508 -3.44 13.50 -20.64
CA ASP A 508 -3.85 12.57 -21.70
C ASP A 508 -2.78 12.38 -22.78
N SER A 509 -1.67 13.12 -22.70
CA SER A 509 -0.45 12.89 -23.46
C SER A 509 0.45 11.81 -22.86
N VAL A 510 0.15 11.33 -21.64
CA VAL A 510 0.93 10.31 -20.90
C VAL A 510 0.10 9.04 -20.63
N VAL A 511 -1.19 9.17 -20.30
CA VAL A 511 -2.08 8.03 -20.04
C VAL A 511 -3.40 8.22 -20.81
N LYS A 512 -3.76 7.28 -21.68
CA LYS A 512 -5.05 7.25 -22.41
C LYS A 512 -6.06 6.33 -21.74
N LYS A 513 -5.64 5.25 -21.07
CA LYS A 513 -6.50 4.26 -20.40
C LYS A 513 -6.42 4.36 -18.89
N GLY A 514 -7.58 4.45 -18.22
CA GLY A 514 -7.69 4.33 -16.76
C GLY A 514 -7.38 5.59 -15.96
N ALA A 515 -7.23 6.74 -16.61
CA ALA A 515 -6.86 8.01 -15.99
C ALA A 515 -8.06 8.86 -15.55
N LEU A 516 -9.20 8.27 -15.17
CA LEU A 516 -10.30 9.02 -14.56
C LEU A 516 -10.78 8.27 -13.32
N LYS A 517 -10.50 8.81 -12.14
CA LYS A 517 -11.11 8.36 -10.88
C LYS A 517 -12.08 9.41 -10.40
N THR A 518 -13.27 8.97 -9.98
CA THR A 518 -14.28 9.85 -9.40
C THR A 518 -14.40 9.55 -7.93
N TYR A 519 -14.21 10.58 -7.10
CA TYR A 519 -14.48 10.56 -5.67
C TYR A 519 -15.81 11.25 -5.43
N SER A 520 -16.61 10.77 -4.47
CA SER A 520 -17.93 11.34 -4.20
C SER A 520 -18.24 11.40 -2.70
N TRP A 521 -18.89 12.48 -2.29
CA TRP A 521 -19.40 12.72 -0.96
C TRP A 521 -20.90 13.01 -1.04
N GLU A 522 -21.66 12.41 -0.13
CA GLU A 522 -23.02 12.87 0.15
C GLU A 522 -22.92 14.08 1.08
N VAL A 523 -23.46 15.23 0.65
CA VAL A 523 -23.40 16.51 1.38
C VAL A 523 -24.80 17.04 1.64
N LEU A 524 -25.07 17.55 2.84
CA LEU A 524 -26.33 18.22 3.15
C LEU A 524 -26.08 19.54 3.90
N PRO A 525 -26.98 20.53 3.75
CA PRO A 525 -26.87 21.76 4.53
C PRO A 525 -27.10 21.45 6.01
N PHE A 526 -26.23 21.96 6.87
CA PHE A 526 -26.50 21.93 8.30
C PHE A 526 -27.72 22.81 8.60
N GLU A 527 -28.68 22.25 9.32
CA GLU A 527 -29.88 22.96 9.79
C GLU A 527 -29.64 23.49 11.21
N GLY A 528 -28.94 24.61 11.28
CA GLY A 528 -28.66 25.30 12.51
C GLY A 528 -28.30 26.77 12.31
N THR A 529 -28.06 27.45 13.42
CA THR A 529 -27.71 28.87 13.48
C THR A 529 -26.28 29.12 13.04
N VAL A 530 -25.91 30.40 12.94
CA VAL A 530 -24.55 30.83 12.55
C VAL A 530 -23.51 30.42 13.60
N LEU A 531 -23.87 30.30 14.88
CA LEU A 531 -22.96 29.82 15.93
C LEU A 531 -22.92 28.28 16.03
N GLY A 532 -23.56 27.57 15.09
CA GLY A 532 -23.52 26.10 15.03
C GLY A 532 -24.56 25.39 15.89
N THR A 533 -25.55 26.09 16.45
CA THR A 533 -26.62 25.46 17.24
C THR A 533 -27.69 24.85 16.33
N PRO A 534 -28.00 23.55 16.44
CA PRO A 534 -29.01 22.91 15.58
C PRO A 534 -30.42 23.46 15.82
N TYR A 535 -31.18 23.66 14.74
CA TYR A 535 -32.56 24.15 14.83
C TYR A 535 -33.46 23.21 15.63
N TRP A 536 -33.33 21.90 15.45
CA TRP A 536 -34.10 20.91 16.20
C TRP A 536 -33.84 21.00 17.72
N TRP A 537 -32.61 21.33 18.12
CA TRP A 537 -32.24 21.45 19.52
C TRP A 537 -32.87 22.70 20.13
N LEU A 538 -32.78 23.84 19.43
CA LEU A 538 -33.45 25.09 19.82
C LEU A 538 -34.97 24.91 19.94
N GLU A 539 -35.59 24.25 18.96
CA GLU A 539 -37.03 23.98 18.96
C GLU A 539 -37.45 23.04 20.10
N SER A 540 -36.58 22.13 20.53
CA SER A 540 -36.85 21.24 21.67
C SER A 540 -37.00 21.99 23.00
N PHE A 541 -36.35 23.16 23.12
CA PHE A 541 -36.50 24.09 24.25
C PHE A 541 -37.56 25.18 23.99
N GLY A 542 -38.29 25.09 22.88
CA GLY A 542 -39.37 26.00 22.53
C GLY A 542 -38.90 27.34 21.93
N PHE A 543 -37.64 27.45 21.52
CA PHE A 543 -37.14 28.62 20.81
C PHE A 543 -37.51 28.59 19.33
N ASP A 544 -37.85 29.76 18.77
CA ASP A 544 -38.03 29.87 17.31
C ASP A 544 -36.65 29.99 16.65
N ALA A 545 -36.17 28.86 16.13
CA ALA A 545 -34.88 28.71 15.47
C ALA A 545 -34.69 29.64 14.25
N ARG A 546 -35.76 30.26 13.74
CA ARG A 546 -35.72 31.20 12.60
C ARG A 546 -35.40 32.64 13.02
N ILE A 547 -35.37 32.93 14.33
CA ILE A 547 -34.95 34.24 14.84
C ILE A 547 -33.43 34.33 14.75
N LEU A 548 -32.92 35.32 14.00
CA LEU A 548 -31.49 35.57 13.88
C LEU A 548 -30.88 35.88 15.26
N GLY A 549 -29.85 35.11 15.62
CA GLY A 549 -29.12 35.29 16.88
C GLY A 549 -29.85 34.79 18.12
N VAL A 550 -30.89 33.95 17.98
CA VAL A 550 -31.58 33.33 19.12
C VAL A 550 -30.61 32.58 20.04
N ASP A 551 -29.62 31.93 19.46
CA ASP A 551 -28.55 31.19 20.13
C ASP A 551 -27.48 32.08 20.76
N ALA A 552 -27.40 33.37 20.40
CA ALA A 552 -26.49 34.34 21.01
C ALA A 552 -27.04 35.00 22.29
N VAL A 553 -28.23 34.58 22.73
CA VAL A 553 -28.93 35.14 23.90
C VAL A 553 -28.76 34.20 25.09
N ASP A 554 -28.50 34.78 26.27
CA ASP A 554 -28.62 34.13 27.57
C ASP A 554 -30.08 34.24 28.04
N HIS A 555 -30.86 33.18 27.80
CA HIS A 555 -32.31 33.19 27.98
C HIS A 555 -32.75 33.05 29.44
N ASP A 556 -31.99 32.31 30.24
CA ASP A 556 -32.31 32.03 31.64
C ASP A 556 -31.49 32.87 32.64
N ARG A 557 -30.53 33.66 32.13
CA ARG A 557 -29.71 34.65 32.83
C ARG A 557 -28.73 34.02 33.81
N ASP A 558 -28.20 32.87 33.48
CA ASP A 558 -27.18 32.19 34.28
C ASP A 558 -25.73 32.58 33.91
N GLY A 559 -25.58 33.36 32.82
CA GLY A 559 -24.30 33.87 32.33
C GLY A 559 -23.77 33.16 31.09
N TYR A 560 -24.47 32.15 30.57
CA TYR A 560 -24.11 31.46 29.33
C TYR A 560 -25.15 31.75 28.23
N THR A 561 -24.67 31.93 27.01
CA THR A 561 -25.55 32.01 25.84
C THR A 561 -26.08 30.64 25.46
N THR A 562 -27.24 30.58 24.83
CA THR A 562 -27.84 29.32 24.36
C THR A 562 -26.91 28.49 23.45
N ALA A 563 -26.01 29.13 22.69
CA ALA A 563 -24.96 28.44 21.92
C ALA A 563 -23.89 27.79 22.82
N GLU A 564 -23.42 28.50 23.86
CA GLU A 564 -22.48 27.96 24.85
C GLU A 564 -23.11 26.80 25.64
N GLU A 565 -24.41 26.88 25.91
CA GLU A 565 -25.15 25.82 26.57
C GLU A 565 -25.34 24.58 25.71
N TYR A 566 -25.55 24.75 24.40
CA TYR A 566 -25.52 23.63 23.45
C TYR A 566 -24.16 22.92 23.47
N LEU A 567 -23.06 23.67 23.47
CA LEU A 567 -21.71 23.12 23.58
C LEU A 567 -21.51 22.41 24.93
N ALA A 568 -21.97 23.00 26.03
CA ALA A 568 -21.90 22.44 27.37
C ALA A 568 -22.88 21.27 27.60
N ASN A 569 -23.81 21.03 26.69
CA ASN A 569 -24.95 20.12 26.83
C ASN A 569 -25.79 20.41 28.09
N THR A 570 -26.07 21.69 28.33
CA THR A 570 -26.93 22.20 29.43
C THR A 570 -28.30 22.64 28.91
N ASP A 571 -29.20 23.01 29.83
CA ASP A 571 -30.60 23.33 29.49
C ASP A 571 -30.77 24.86 29.49
N PRO A 572 -30.95 25.49 28.32
CA PRO A 572 -30.98 26.94 28.15
C PRO A 572 -32.23 27.65 28.68
N THR A 573 -33.11 26.90 29.33
CA THR A 573 -34.31 27.41 29.97
C THR A 573 -34.25 27.29 31.50
N ASN A 574 -33.17 26.72 32.03
CA ASN A 574 -33.04 26.36 33.43
C ASN A 574 -31.72 26.87 34.01
N PRO A 575 -31.74 27.95 34.81
CA PRO A 575 -30.51 28.61 35.29
C PRO A 575 -29.74 27.80 36.36
N ALA A 576 -30.25 26.62 36.71
CA ALA A 576 -29.57 25.64 37.54
C ALA A 576 -28.85 24.55 36.72
N SER A 577 -29.14 24.42 35.43
CA SER A 577 -28.52 23.48 34.50
C SER A 577 -27.24 24.11 33.95
N ARG A 578 -26.14 23.91 34.68
CA ARG A 578 -24.83 24.43 34.28
C ARG A 578 -23.76 23.40 34.55
N ILE A 579 -22.67 23.45 33.78
CA ILE A 579 -21.45 22.75 34.16
C ILE A 579 -20.95 23.38 35.46
N ALA A 580 -20.91 22.57 36.51
CA ALA A 580 -20.48 22.99 37.83
C ALA A 580 -19.43 22.03 38.36
N LEU A 581 -18.44 22.59 39.03
CA LEU A 581 -17.49 21.81 39.82
C LEU A 581 -18.24 21.20 41.01
N LEU A 582 -18.34 19.87 41.06
CA LEU A 582 -19.23 19.16 41.99
C LEU A 582 -18.67 19.07 43.41
N ARG A 583 -17.35 19.14 43.58
CA ARG A 583 -16.69 19.03 44.89
C ARG A 583 -15.43 19.88 44.97
N PHE A 584 -15.12 20.37 46.17
CA PHE A 584 -13.85 20.99 46.55
C PHE A 584 -13.29 20.25 47.77
N GLY A 585 -12.11 19.62 47.64
CA GLY A 585 -11.36 19.03 48.77
C GLY A 585 -10.80 17.62 48.49
N SER A 586 -9.56 17.38 48.94
CA SER A 586 -8.85 16.09 48.91
C SER A 586 -8.79 15.48 50.32
N SER A 587 -8.88 14.14 50.42
CA SER A 587 -8.56 13.38 51.64
C SER A 587 -7.10 12.87 51.66
N ASP A 588 -6.35 13.10 50.58
CA ASP A 588 -4.99 12.65 50.38
C ASP A 588 -3.98 13.78 50.72
N PRO A 589 -3.00 13.53 51.60
CA PRO A 589 -2.00 14.53 51.97
C PRO A 589 -1.10 15.01 50.82
N GLU A 590 -0.93 14.26 49.73
CA GLU A 590 -0.08 14.64 48.58
C GLU A 590 -0.75 15.63 47.62
N PHE A 591 -2.08 15.68 47.58
CA PHE A 591 -2.85 16.51 46.66
C PHE A 591 -3.56 17.68 47.34
N GLY A 592 -3.76 18.77 46.60
CA GLY A 592 -4.41 19.98 47.10
C GLY A 592 -5.93 19.94 47.01
N TYR A 593 -6.48 19.64 45.83
CA TYR A 593 -7.93 19.59 45.57
C TYR A 593 -8.26 18.56 44.47
N SER A 594 -9.40 17.89 44.59
CA SER A 594 -9.99 17.11 43.50
C SER A 594 -10.98 17.99 42.73
N LEU A 595 -10.83 18.08 41.41
CA LEU A 595 -11.81 18.68 40.50
C LEU A 595 -12.70 17.56 39.95
N LEU A 596 -14.02 17.68 40.04
CA LEU A 596 -14.98 16.67 39.55
C LEU A 596 -16.05 17.34 38.68
N TRP A 597 -16.27 16.81 37.47
CA TRP A 597 -17.33 17.23 36.56
C TRP A 597 -17.97 16.03 35.86
N ALA A 598 -19.13 16.24 35.25
CA ALA A 598 -19.84 15.22 34.48
C ALA A 598 -19.38 15.25 33.01
N LEU A 599 -19.21 14.06 32.42
CA LEU A 599 -19.06 13.87 30.99
C LEU A 599 -20.42 13.63 30.35
N THR A 600 -20.56 14.18 29.16
CA THR A 600 -21.67 13.92 28.24
C THR A 600 -21.11 13.30 26.96
N PRO A 601 -21.85 12.39 26.31
CA PRO A 601 -21.46 11.87 25.00
C PRO A 601 -21.29 13.00 23.97
N ASP A 602 -20.49 12.74 22.93
CA ASP A 602 -20.25 13.64 21.79
C ASP A 602 -19.62 14.99 22.16
N ARG A 603 -18.86 15.05 23.25
CA ARG A 603 -18.10 16.22 23.70
C ARG A 603 -16.67 15.85 24.05
N ALA A 604 -15.74 16.70 23.63
CA ALA A 604 -14.35 16.68 24.04
C ALA A 604 -14.13 17.67 25.18
N PHE A 605 -13.45 17.23 26.24
CA PHE A 605 -13.16 18.05 27.40
C PHE A 605 -11.65 18.21 27.58
N THR A 606 -11.18 19.45 27.64
CA THR A 606 -9.79 19.77 28.00
C THR A 606 -9.77 20.55 29.29
N LEU A 607 -9.01 20.06 30.28
CA LEU A 607 -8.76 20.83 31.50
C LEU A 607 -7.59 21.78 31.26
N GLU A 608 -7.81 23.07 31.46
CA GLU A 608 -6.79 24.09 31.26
C GLU A 608 -6.48 24.84 32.55
N ARG A 609 -5.24 25.31 32.68
CA ARG A 609 -4.76 26.13 33.78
C ARG A 609 -4.14 27.44 33.32
N SER A 610 -4.23 28.47 34.15
CA SER A 610 -3.66 29.80 33.88
C SER A 610 -3.14 30.45 35.16
N GLN A 611 -2.09 31.27 35.06
CA GLN A 611 -1.62 32.09 36.19
C GLN A 611 -2.24 33.50 36.20
N ASP A 612 -2.75 33.95 35.06
CA ASP A 612 -3.09 35.35 34.81
C ASP A 612 -4.48 35.56 34.17
N LEU A 613 -5.25 34.47 33.97
CA LEU A 613 -6.53 34.41 33.27
C LEU A 613 -6.47 34.76 31.76
N ALA A 614 -5.29 35.04 31.22
CA ALA A 614 -5.08 35.39 29.82
C ALA A 614 -4.44 34.23 29.04
N ASN A 615 -3.42 33.61 29.61
CA ASN A 615 -2.67 32.52 28.99
C ASN A 615 -3.11 31.19 29.61
N TRP A 616 -3.79 30.37 28.82
CA TRP A 616 -4.32 29.07 29.23
C TRP A 616 -3.47 27.95 28.61
N LEU A 617 -3.07 26.98 29.43
CA LEU A 617 -2.31 25.80 29.03
C LEU A 617 -3.08 24.54 29.42
N ALA A 618 -3.08 23.54 28.55
CA ALA A 618 -3.64 22.24 28.86
C ALA A 618 -2.94 21.62 30.08
N VAL A 619 -3.71 20.93 30.92
CA VAL A 619 -3.21 20.12 32.02
C VAL A 619 -2.72 18.79 31.43
N PRO A 620 -1.44 18.43 31.62
CA PRO A 620 -0.90 17.20 31.06
C PRO A 620 -1.68 15.95 31.47
N GLY A 621 -2.02 15.09 30.52
CA GLY A 621 -2.79 13.87 30.75
C GLY A 621 -4.31 14.08 30.82
N PHE A 622 -4.78 15.31 30.59
CA PHE A 622 -6.19 15.69 30.48
C PHE A 622 -6.45 16.47 29.18
N GLU A 623 -5.73 16.12 28.13
CA GLU A 623 -5.94 16.65 26.78
C GLU A 623 -7.07 15.88 26.08
N ALA A 624 -8.13 16.58 25.65
CA ALA A 624 -9.21 16.05 24.82
C ALA A 624 -9.81 14.71 25.32
N ILE A 625 -10.26 14.67 26.57
CA ILE A 625 -10.94 13.48 27.11
C ILE A 625 -12.33 13.37 26.48
N GLU A 626 -12.60 12.22 25.87
CA GLU A 626 -13.89 11.85 25.29
C GLU A 626 -14.41 10.55 25.92
N SER A 627 -15.74 10.40 26.01
CA SER A 627 -16.38 9.15 26.42
C SER A 627 -17.67 8.93 25.62
N PRO A 628 -17.91 7.73 25.05
CA PRO A 628 -19.15 7.41 24.35
C PRO A 628 -20.37 7.29 25.29
N PHE A 629 -20.15 7.35 26.61
CA PHE A 629 -21.20 7.26 27.62
C PHE A 629 -21.06 8.34 28.69
N ALA A 630 -22.19 8.77 29.27
CA ALA A 630 -22.20 9.72 30.37
C ALA A 630 -21.51 9.16 31.63
N GLY A 631 -20.76 9.98 32.35
CA GLY A 631 -19.97 9.57 33.51
C GLY A 631 -19.45 10.75 34.33
N GLY A 632 -18.63 10.49 35.35
CA GLY A 632 -17.95 11.53 36.13
C GLY A 632 -16.44 11.36 36.02
N VAL A 633 -15.71 12.44 35.72
CA VAL A 633 -14.24 12.46 35.66
C VAL A 633 -13.70 13.36 36.75
N SER A 634 -12.65 12.89 37.42
CA SER A 634 -11.94 13.65 38.44
C SER A 634 -10.47 13.85 38.12
N TYR A 635 -9.95 15.04 38.44
CA TYR A 635 -8.52 15.34 38.42
C TYR A 635 -8.04 15.78 39.80
N GLU A 636 -6.93 15.21 40.28
CA GLU A 636 -6.28 15.60 41.52
C GLU A 636 -5.21 16.66 41.26
N VAL A 637 -5.41 17.86 41.79
CA VAL A 637 -4.50 19.00 41.60
C VAL A 637 -3.28 18.85 42.52
N PRO A 638 -2.05 18.80 41.97
CA PRO A 638 -0.82 18.80 42.78
C PRO A 638 -0.69 20.05 43.66
N ARG A 639 -0.11 19.92 44.86
CA ARG A 639 0.02 21.04 45.81
C ARG A 639 0.82 22.23 45.27
N ASP A 640 1.83 21.97 44.45
CA ASP A 640 2.64 23.00 43.80
C ASP A 640 1.86 23.77 42.72
N TRP A 641 0.69 23.27 42.30
CA TRP A 641 -0.16 23.87 41.28
C TRP A 641 -1.42 24.53 41.85
N LEU A 642 -1.48 24.76 43.16
CA LEU A 642 -2.61 25.44 43.80
C LEU A 642 -2.74 26.93 43.45
N ALA A 643 -1.67 27.54 42.94
CA ALA A 643 -1.65 28.96 42.60
C ALA A 643 -2.21 29.30 41.20
N TYR A 644 -2.76 28.31 40.49
CA TYR A 644 -3.33 28.50 39.15
C TYR A 644 -4.85 28.65 39.20
N TYR A 645 -5.40 29.38 38.24
CA TYR A 645 -6.80 29.31 37.83
C TYR A 645 -7.01 28.10 36.94
N TYR A 646 -8.19 27.48 37.03
CA TYR A 646 -8.56 26.31 36.21
C TYR A 646 -9.86 26.60 35.49
N ARG A 647 -9.97 26.11 34.25
CA ARG A 647 -11.23 26.08 33.50
C ARG A 647 -11.35 24.78 32.73
N LEU A 648 -12.60 24.41 32.44
CA LEU A 648 -12.91 23.31 31.55
C LEU A 648 -13.26 23.91 30.18
N LYS A 649 -12.47 23.55 29.16
CA LYS A 649 -12.80 23.84 27.77
C LYS A 649 -13.64 22.67 27.25
N VAL A 650 -14.80 22.99 26.65
CA VAL A 650 -15.73 22.00 26.10
C VAL A 650 -15.86 22.26 24.61
N GLU A 651 -15.69 21.22 23.81
CA GLU A 651 -15.81 21.24 22.36
C GLU A 651 -16.69 20.07 21.92
N LEU A 652 -17.25 20.15 20.70
CA LEU A 652 -17.89 18.99 20.09
C LEU A 652 -16.77 17.98 19.74
N GLY A 653 -16.99 16.70 20.02
CA GLY A 653 -16.01 15.65 19.69
C GLY A 653 -15.84 15.47 18.18
N GLU A 654 -14.84 14.69 17.75
CA GLU A 654 -14.54 14.42 16.32
C GLU A 654 -15.72 13.79 15.53
N SER A 655 -16.78 13.34 16.21
CA SER A 655 -18.05 12.88 15.62
C SER A 655 -19.13 13.96 15.43
N GLY A 656 -18.87 15.21 15.85
CA GLY A 656 -19.90 16.26 15.95
C GLY A 656 -19.55 17.64 15.42
N ALA A 657 -18.27 18.01 15.31
CA ALA A 657 -17.83 19.15 14.52
C ALA A 657 -16.30 19.16 14.38
N ASP A 658 -15.80 19.14 13.15
CA ASP A 658 -14.47 19.65 12.84
C ASP A 658 -14.39 21.12 13.32
N ALA A 659 -13.87 21.32 14.51
CA ALA A 659 -13.41 22.60 15.00
C ALA A 659 -11.94 22.76 14.61
N THR A 660 -11.67 23.32 13.43
CA THR A 660 -10.55 24.26 13.21
C THR A 660 -10.85 25.16 12.01
N ASP A 661 -10.90 26.47 12.31
CA ASP A 661 -10.94 27.69 11.46
C ASP A 661 -12.10 27.93 10.45
#